data_AF-A0A955VTT2-F1
#
_entry.id   AF-A0A955VTT2-F1
#
_cell.length_a   1.000
_cell.length_b   1.000
_cell.length_c   1.000
_cell.angle_alpha   90.00
_cell.angle_beta   90.00
_cell.angle_gamma   90.00
#
_symmetry.space_group_name_H-M   'P 1'
#
loop_
_entity.id
_entity.type
_entity.pdbx_description
1 polymer ?
#
loop_
_entity_poly.entity_id
_entity_poly.type
_entity_poly.pdbx_seq_one_letter_code
_entity_poly.pdbx_strand_id
1 'polypeptide(L)'
;APKAPAAPPALSAALSGAHTIGFAHAAHLDAVVAWADGMAGTLPPAILADAPPPVTDPAARTAALGFDTTTAAGWASVGVDAAAGVGFFVDARLPQKPILALQVTDEAKFMGLLTGKAGATLTGDGPVRTLTIGKATALVARRGAWTLALPDADPAADTAAFTQVATEDATLGADATFRAAFADAPADPIATAWLSTSRILAHLQSPGSALNPDAAFFAERFPAIVVAVGRDDGLARVLADDAARQALGKMFTPATAPPALSAHAQGPVSIRADVNFGTFLTGLTDLFPPSRAAQKAKALQAAVALPLAVGFTVEELDAAFSGHILASVPDLQRLQGGQASFVVALGLRDAARFDALLDRGLKLAESRAGVKGTTEPFGDATGYVFAAGPVSLAIVRRGDVVFVGEKASVSNALASKPAAPEAVRQKLDQPQIVGVALDLAAAAALAPAVAPDSQSTFQAGLKIWAQLGVAGWLVANIRLDGQGIRFGEGPAGALMPGVLAAVAIPAFLKYIRRAKSSEARMEVRRLGMAAMAYYAEFGKLPEPAPPTPAEIPCGSGDRKPAAPDLWAHPAWQALSFATPDHPRYQYSFVTSPTGFTARALGDLDCDGVLSTFEVSGEVRDGELSLTPGIQTRDELE
;
A
#
# COMPACT_ATOMS: atom_id res chain seq x y z
N ALA A 1 33.28 -27.54 5.39
CA ALA A 1 32.72 -26.46 4.56
C ALA A 1 33.38 -25.14 4.95
N PRO A 2 33.79 -24.27 4.01
CA PRO A 2 34.34 -22.97 4.36
C PRO A 2 33.23 -22.07 4.93
N LYS A 3 33.55 -21.31 5.98
CA LYS A 3 32.69 -20.26 6.54
C LYS A 3 32.43 -19.20 5.46
N ALA A 4 31.16 -18.85 5.23
CA ALA A 4 30.77 -17.71 4.42
C ALA A 4 31.36 -16.41 5.00
N PRO A 5 31.77 -15.43 4.17
CA PRO A 5 32.15 -14.10 4.65
C PRO A 5 30.92 -13.42 5.25
N ALA A 6 31.06 -12.88 6.46
CA ALA A 6 30.02 -12.11 7.12
C ALA A 6 29.77 -10.81 6.34
N ALA A 7 28.49 -10.43 6.19
CA ALA A 7 28.11 -9.13 5.63
C ALA A 7 28.84 -7.97 6.37
N PRO A 8 29.22 -6.88 5.67
CA PRO A 8 30.04 -5.80 6.20
C PRO A 8 29.38 -5.09 7.39
N PRO A 9 29.94 -5.19 8.61
CA PRO A 9 29.41 -4.52 9.81
C PRO A 9 29.54 -2.99 9.77
N ALA A 10 30.26 -2.43 8.78
CA ALA A 10 30.74 -1.05 8.79
C ALA A 10 29.72 -0.01 8.30
N LEU A 11 28.69 -0.41 7.55
CA LEU A 11 27.73 0.53 6.94
C LEU A 11 26.41 0.63 7.70
N SER A 12 25.95 -0.49 8.27
CA SER A 12 24.92 -0.48 9.30
C SER A 12 25.36 0.45 10.42
N ALA A 13 26.59 0.31 10.89
CA ALA A 13 27.24 1.20 11.85
C ALA A 13 27.42 2.66 11.39
N ALA A 14 26.98 3.13 10.23
CA ALA A 14 27.40 4.44 9.71
C ALA A 14 26.31 5.51 9.58
N LEU A 15 25.04 5.22 9.88
CA LEU A 15 23.94 6.15 9.51
C LEU A 15 23.10 6.51 10.76
N SER A 16 22.32 7.61 10.80
CA SER A 16 21.42 7.94 11.92
C SER A 16 19.94 7.66 11.61
N GLY A 17 19.06 7.59 12.62
CA GLY A 17 17.62 7.27 12.44
C GLY A 17 16.80 8.29 11.63
N ALA A 18 17.42 9.38 11.15
CA ALA A 18 16.78 10.42 10.35
C ALA A 18 16.64 10.07 8.85
N HIS A 19 17.31 9.01 8.38
CA HIS A 19 17.46 8.68 6.96
C HIS A 19 16.49 7.61 6.46
N THR A 20 16.22 7.62 5.15
CA THR A 20 15.73 6.44 4.41
C THR A 20 16.89 5.85 3.65
N ILE A 21 17.14 4.56 3.79
CA ILE A 21 18.38 3.92 3.34
C ILE A 21 18.04 2.64 2.58
N GLY A 22 18.45 2.53 1.32
CA GLY A 22 18.49 1.28 0.56
C GLY A 22 19.94 0.87 0.32
N PHE A 23 20.28 -0.38 0.57
CA PHE A 23 21.57 -0.98 0.26
C PHE A 23 21.40 -2.11 -0.74
N ALA A 24 22.32 -2.17 -1.70
CA ALA A 24 22.54 -3.36 -2.50
C ALA A 24 23.91 -3.94 -2.11
N HIS A 25 23.95 -5.20 -1.71
CA HIS A 25 25.18 -5.91 -1.40
C HIS A 25 25.87 -6.32 -2.71
N ALA A 26 27.17 -6.05 -2.81
CA ALA A 26 27.85 -5.97 -4.11
C ALA A 26 28.68 -7.20 -4.48
N ALA A 27 28.41 -8.35 -3.84
CA ALA A 27 28.76 -9.67 -4.40
C ALA A 27 28.09 -9.93 -5.78
N HIS A 28 27.14 -9.07 -6.18
CA HIS A 28 26.33 -9.14 -7.41
C HIS A 28 26.20 -7.78 -8.10
N LEU A 29 27.31 -7.02 -8.21
CA LEU A 29 27.30 -5.72 -8.88
C LEU A 29 26.85 -5.78 -10.35
N ASP A 30 27.06 -6.92 -11.02
CA ASP A 30 26.49 -7.24 -12.33
C ASP A 30 24.96 -7.22 -12.32
N ALA A 31 24.33 -7.76 -11.27
CA ALA A 31 22.88 -7.73 -11.09
C ALA A 31 22.37 -6.32 -10.72
N VAL A 32 23.13 -5.56 -9.92
CA VAL A 32 22.79 -4.16 -9.58
C VAL A 32 22.86 -3.27 -10.81
N VAL A 33 23.90 -3.45 -11.62
CA VAL A 33 24.06 -2.80 -12.92
C VAL A 33 22.89 -3.16 -13.84
N ALA A 34 22.59 -4.45 -14.00
CA ALA A 34 21.50 -4.89 -14.85
C ALA A 34 20.13 -4.39 -14.35
N TRP A 35 19.94 -4.32 -13.03
CA TRP A 35 18.76 -3.74 -12.40
C TRP A 35 18.65 -2.24 -12.64
N ALA A 36 19.74 -1.48 -12.49
CA ALA A 36 19.76 -0.04 -12.77
C ALA A 36 19.49 0.24 -14.26
N ASP A 37 20.08 -0.55 -15.15
CA ASP A 37 19.84 -0.48 -16.60
C ASP A 37 18.37 -0.82 -16.93
N GLY A 38 17.78 -1.81 -16.24
CA GLY A 38 16.36 -2.16 -16.37
C GLY A 38 15.41 -1.08 -15.82
N MET A 39 15.75 -0.49 -14.67
CA MET A 39 14.99 0.60 -14.06
C MET A 39 15.02 1.86 -14.93
N ALA A 40 16.17 2.19 -15.53
CA ALA A 40 16.28 3.33 -16.44
C ALA A 40 15.29 3.22 -17.60
N GLY A 41 15.03 2.01 -18.12
CA GLY A 41 14.01 1.77 -19.15
C GLY A 41 12.55 1.93 -18.68
N THR A 42 12.31 2.02 -17.36
CA THR A 42 10.98 2.20 -16.76
C THR A 42 10.73 3.61 -16.24
N LEU A 43 11.76 4.47 -16.21
CA LEU A 43 11.62 5.85 -15.75
C LEU A 43 10.84 6.70 -16.77
N PRO A 44 10.05 7.70 -16.32
CA PRO A 44 9.36 8.63 -17.20
C PRO A 44 10.31 9.33 -18.19
N PRO A 45 9.88 9.58 -19.45
CA PRO A 45 10.70 10.26 -20.45
C PRO A 45 11.28 11.62 -20.00
N ALA A 46 10.57 12.34 -19.13
CA ALA A 46 11.02 13.61 -18.56
C ALA A 46 12.27 13.47 -17.65
N ILE A 47 12.46 12.32 -17.00
CA ILE A 47 13.66 12.03 -16.19
C ILE A 47 14.83 11.60 -17.09
N LEU A 48 14.53 10.95 -18.21
CA LEU A 48 15.54 10.45 -19.14
C LEU A 48 16.04 11.49 -20.14
N ALA A 49 15.28 12.57 -20.39
CA ALA A 49 15.60 13.58 -21.41
C ALA A 49 16.96 14.27 -21.18
N ASP A 50 17.38 14.40 -19.91
CA ASP A 50 18.64 15.03 -19.52
C ASP A 50 19.73 14.02 -19.11
N ALA A 51 19.40 12.73 -19.07
CA ALA A 51 20.34 11.68 -18.70
C ALA A 51 21.17 11.24 -19.93
N PRO A 52 22.50 11.07 -19.80
CA PRO A 52 23.28 10.45 -20.87
C PRO A 52 22.73 9.04 -21.17
N PRO A 53 22.72 8.59 -22.43
CA PRO A 53 22.22 7.28 -22.78
C PRO A 53 23.01 6.20 -22.02
N PRO A 54 22.34 5.19 -21.44
CA PRO A 54 23.01 4.15 -20.69
C PRO A 54 24.00 3.41 -21.60
N VAL A 55 25.24 3.25 -21.13
CA VAL A 55 26.24 2.42 -21.83
C VAL A 55 25.92 0.97 -21.51
N THR A 56 25.08 0.35 -22.33
CA THR A 56 24.56 -1.01 -22.12
C THR A 56 25.57 -2.11 -22.46
N ASP A 57 26.59 -1.81 -23.27
CA ASP A 57 27.69 -2.74 -23.56
C ASP A 57 28.74 -2.74 -22.42
N PRO A 58 28.94 -3.86 -21.71
CA PRO A 58 29.95 -3.96 -20.65
C PRO A 58 31.38 -3.67 -21.14
N ALA A 59 31.71 -4.00 -22.38
CA ALA A 59 33.04 -3.77 -22.94
C ALA A 59 33.27 -2.27 -23.20
N ALA A 60 32.32 -1.59 -23.85
CA ALA A 60 32.35 -0.14 -24.00
C ALA A 60 32.41 0.59 -22.65
N ARG A 61 31.68 0.10 -21.65
CA ARG A 61 31.71 0.67 -20.29
C ARG A 61 33.07 0.49 -19.61
N THR A 62 33.65 -0.70 -19.71
CA THR A 62 34.99 -1.00 -19.20
C THR A 62 36.04 -0.12 -19.89
N ALA A 63 35.93 0.07 -21.20
CA ALA A 63 36.81 0.94 -21.96
C ALA A 63 36.70 2.41 -21.52
N ALA A 64 35.47 2.90 -21.30
CA ALA A 64 35.20 4.26 -20.85
C ALA A 64 35.71 4.52 -19.42
N LEU A 65 35.40 3.63 -18.49
CA LEU A 65 35.75 3.78 -17.07
C LEU A 65 37.19 3.37 -16.78
N GLY A 66 37.78 2.51 -17.61
CA GLY A 66 39.15 2.04 -17.43
C GLY A 66 39.34 0.91 -16.44
N PHE A 67 38.26 0.30 -15.99
CA PHE A 67 38.24 -0.90 -15.16
C PHE A 67 36.96 -1.68 -15.43
N ASP A 68 36.96 -2.96 -15.12
CA ASP A 68 35.81 -3.83 -15.32
C ASP A 68 34.79 -3.66 -14.18
N THR A 69 33.68 -3.00 -14.45
CA THR A 69 32.60 -2.80 -13.46
C THR A 69 31.83 -4.07 -13.13
N THR A 70 32.03 -5.16 -13.86
CA THR A 70 31.29 -6.41 -13.66
C THR A 70 31.97 -7.37 -12.69
N THR A 71 33.22 -7.10 -12.29
CA THR A 71 33.99 -7.98 -11.41
C THR A 71 34.46 -7.28 -10.13
N ALA A 72 34.46 -8.01 -9.01
CA ALA A 72 34.96 -7.50 -7.73
C ALA A 72 36.43 -7.04 -7.82
N ALA A 73 37.25 -7.72 -8.63
CA ALA A 73 38.64 -7.34 -8.88
C ALA A 73 38.75 -5.99 -9.61
N GLY A 74 37.85 -5.69 -10.55
CA GLY A 74 37.82 -4.39 -11.21
C GLY A 74 37.51 -3.25 -10.24
N TRP A 75 36.51 -3.41 -9.37
CA TRP A 75 36.21 -2.42 -8.31
C TRP A 75 37.35 -2.26 -7.30
N ALA A 76 37.97 -3.37 -6.87
CA ALA A 76 39.13 -3.33 -5.99
C ALA A 76 40.33 -2.61 -6.65
N SER A 77 40.49 -2.73 -7.97
CA SER A 77 41.56 -2.05 -8.71
C SER A 77 41.49 -0.53 -8.63
N VAL A 78 40.29 0.02 -8.41
CA VAL A 78 40.03 1.46 -8.22
C VAL A 78 39.82 1.83 -6.75
N GLY A 79 40.19 0.94 -5.83
CA GLY A 79 40.16 1.21 -4.39
C GLY A 79 38.79 1.10 -3.72
N VAL A 80 37.79 0.53 -4.42
CA VAL A 80 36.44 0.32 -3.87
C VAL A 80 36.28 -1.14 -3.45
N ASP A 81 35.79 -1.36 -2.23
CA ASP A 81 35.44 -2.70 -1.77
C ASP A 81 34.04 -3.07 -2.24
N ALA A 82 33.97 -3.77 -3.37
CA ALA A 82 32.71 -4.32 -3.88
C ALA A 82 32.08 -5.35 -2.93
N ALA A 83 32.82 -6.02 -2.04
CA ALA A 83 32.18 -6.91 -1.08
C ALA A 83 31.41 -6.11 -0.01
N ALA A 84 31.70 -4.82 0.13
CA ALA A 84 31.07 -3.94 1.11
C ALA A 84 29.62 -3.53 0.77
N GLY A 85 29.22 -3.64 -0.50
CA GLY A 85 27.94 -3.09 -0.96
C GLY A 85 28.03 -1.66 -1.49
N VAL A 86 26.96 -1.26 -2.18
CA VAL A 86 26.66 0.13 -2.58
C VAL A 86 25.40 0.55 -1.83
N GLY A 87 25.46 1.70 -1.15
CA GLY A 87 24.32 2.27 -0.46
C GLY A 87 23.73 3.47 -1.18
N PHE A 88 22.42 3.61 -1.06
CA PHE A 88 21.65 4.79 -1.44
C PHE A 88 20.88 5.25 -0.22
N PHE A 89 20.98 6.52 0.16
CA PHE A 89 20.12 7.02 1.23
C PHE A 89 19.68 8.46 1.01
N VAL A 90 18.53 8.80 1.57
CA VAL A 90 17.93 10.13 1.52
C VAL A 90 17.89 10.69 2.94
N ASP A 91 18.38 11.92 3.10
CA ASP A 91 18.39 12.65 4.37
C ASP A 91 17.36 13.78 4.37
N ALA A 92 16.73 14.04 5.52
CA ALA A 92 15.80 15.16 5.76
C ALA A 92 16.33 16.53 5.39
N ARG A 93 17.61 16.73 5.73
CA ARG A 93 18.32 18.00 5.68
C ARG A 93 18.72 18.32 4.25
N LEU A 94 18.65 17.34 3.36
CA LEU A 94 18.90 17.50 1.94
C LEU A 94 17.57 17.52 1.19
N PRO A 95 17.47 18.30 0.09
CA PRO A 95 16.25 18.46 -0.69
C PRO A 95 15.91 17.19 -1.50
N GLN A 96 15.60 16.08 -0.80
CA GLN A 96 15.27 14.76 -1.35
C GLN A 96 16.30 14.19 -2.35
N LYS A 97 17.53 14.68 -2.31
CA LYS A 97 18.61 14.21 -3.17
C LYS A 97 19.19 12.90 -2.61
N PRO A 98 19.35 11.86 -3.44
CA PRO A 98 19.93 10.59 -3.00
C PRO A 98 21.44 10.74 -2.77
N ILE A 99 21.92 10.21 -1.66
CA ILE A 99 23.34 10.07 -1.36
C ILE A 99 23.78 8.66 -1.72
N LEU A 100 24.77 8.54 -2.59
CA LEU A 100 25.49 7.32 -2.88
C LEU A 100 26.57 7.09 -1.81
N ALA A 101 26.62 5.89 -1.23
CA ALA A 101 27.66 5.48 -0.28
C ALA A 101 28.47 4.32 -0.88
N LEU A 102 29.79 4.49 -0.94
CA LEU A 102 30.75 3.49 -1.42
C LEU A 102 31.82 3.22 -0.36
N GLN A 103 32.15 1.96 -0.10
CA GLN A 103 33.28 1.65 0.79
C GLN A 103 34.57 1.81 0.01
N VAL A 104 35.37 2.78 0.41
CA VAL A 104 36.62 3.09 -0.27
C VAL A 104 37.78 2.64 0.60
N THR A 105 38.41 1.55 0.19
CA THR A 105 39.60 0.97 0.84
C THR A 105 40.88 1.71 0.49
N ASP A 106 40.94 2.35 -0.68
CA ASP A 106 42.08 3.13 -1.14
C ASP A 106 41.58 4.42 -1.79
N GLU A 107 41.50 5.46 -0.95
CA GLU A 107 40.96 6.77 -1.34
C GLU A 107 41.77 7.42 -2.46
N ALA A 108 43.09 7.27 -2.44
CA ALA A 108 43.95 7.86 -3.47
C ALA A 108 43.66 7.25 -4.85
N LYS A 109 43.48 5.92 -4.93
CA LYS A 109 43.10 5.25 -6.19
C LYS A 109 41.71 5.66 -6.66
N PHE A 110 40.73 5.69 -5.75
CA PHE A 110 39.36 6.06 -6.10
C PHE A 110 39.27 7.51 -6.59
N MET A 111 39.89 8.45 -5.89
CA MET A 111 39.91 9.85 -6.30
C MET A 111 40.77 10.07 -7.55
N GLY A 112 41.84 9.29 -7.73
CA GLY A 112 42.65 9.29 -8.95
C GLY A 112 41.87 8.82 -10.18
N LEU A 113 40.99 7.83 -10.03
CA LEU A 113 40.08 7.40 -11.09
C LEU A 113 39.15 8.55 -11.52
N LEU A 114 38.49 9.19 -10.54
CA LEU A 114 37.53 10.26 -10.79
C LEU A 114 38.21 11.45 -11.50
N THR A 115 39.35 11.89 -10.98
CA THR A 115 40.05 13.09 -11.48
C THR A 115 40.83 12.83 -12.78
N GLY A 116 41.32 11.62 -13.01
CA GLY A 116 42.17 11.30 -14.16
C GLY A 116 41.40 11.18 -15.48
N LYS A 117 40.48 10.22 -15.59
CA LYS A 117 39.85 9.86 -16.87
C LYS A 117 38.62 10.68 -17.22
N ALA A 118 37.89 11.17 -16.23
CA ALA A 118 36.63 11.90 -16.45
C ALA A 118 36.83 13.42 -16.59
N GLY A 119 38.08 13.92 -16.52
CA GLY A 119 38.35 15.36 -16.44
C GLY A 119 37.72 16.02 -15.20
N ALA A 120 37.53 15.23 -14.14
CA ALA A 120 36.88 15.72 -12.94
C ALA A 120 37.84 16.61 -12.14
N THR A 121 37.32 17.70 -11.58
CA THR A 121 38.05 18.50 -10.59
C THR A 121 37.44 18.30 -9.22
N LEU A 122 38.31 18.14 -8.22
CA LEU A 122 37.91 18.08 -6.81
C LEU A 122 38.40 19.35 -6.12
N THR A 123 37.50 20.13 -5.53
CA THR A 123 37.81 21.41 -4.89
C THR A 123 37.26 21.48 -3.46
N GLY A 124 37.89 22.31 -2.63
CA GLY A 124 37.52 22.53 -1.23
C GLY A 124 38.42 21.79 -0.23
N ASP A 125 38.61 22.42 0.93
CA ASP A 125 39.40 21.89 2.05
C ASP A 125 38.43 21.58 3.20
N GLY A 126 38.33 20.31 3.60
CA GLY A 126 37.44 19.91 4.69
C GLY A 126 36.87 18.49 4.57
N PRO A 127 35.91 18.12 5.45
CA PRO A 127 35.26 16.82 5.43
C PRO A 127 34.35 16.62 4.21
N VAL A 128 33.92 17.71 3.57
CA VAL A 128 33.15 17.75 2.32
C VAL A 128 33.96 18.47 1.25
N ARG A 129 34.02 17.89 0.06
CA ARG A 129 34.69 18.41 -1.13
C ARG A 129 33.70 18.46 -2.29
N THR A 130 33.88 19.37 -3.23
CA THR A 130 33.07 19.46 -4.44
C THR A 130 33.76 18.71 -5.57
N LEU A 131 33.08 17.74 -6.17
CA LEU A 131 33.50 17.01 -7.36
C LEU A 131 32.75 17.57 -8.57
N THR A 132 33.47 18.07 -9.57
CA THR A 132 32.89 18.60 -10.80
C THR A 132 33.29 17.73 -11.98
N ILE A 133 32.33 17.20 -12.74
CA ILE A 133 32.53 16.42 -13.97
C ILE A 133 31.76 17.10 -15.09
N GLY A 134 32.46 17.81 -15.98
CA GLY A 134 31.82 18.63 -17.00
C GLY A 134 30.94 19.73 -16.37
N LYS A 135 29.62 19.65 -16.56
CA LYS A 135 28.64 20.57 -15.93
C LYS A 135 28.02 20.01 -14.65
N ALA A 136 28.21 18.74 -14.35
CA ALA A 136 27.65 18.11 -13.17
C ALA A 136 28.54 18.38 -11.96
N THR A 137 27.91 18.76 -10.84
CA THR A 137 28.57 18.93 -9.55
C THR A 137 28.04 17.89 -8.57
N ALA A 138 28.92 17.40 -7.70
CA ALA A 138 28.57 16.53 -6.60
C ALA A 138 29.30 16.96 -5.34
N LEU A 139 28.68 16.77 -4.18
CA LEU A 139 29.38 16.89 -2.89
C LEU A 139 29.87 15.50 -2.49
N VAL A 140 31.16 15.39 -2.16
CA VAL A 140 31.82 14.16 -1.76
C VAL A 140 32.39 14.32 -0.36
N ALA A 141 32.06 13.40 0.53
CA ALA A 141 32.53 13.43 1.91
C ALA A 141 33.01 12.06 2.36
N ARG A 142 33.84 12.04 3.42
CA ARG A 142 34.27 10.80 4.06
C ARG A 142 33.59 10.63 5.40
N ARG A 143 33.02 9.45 5.63
CA ARG A 143 32.46 9.01 6.92
C ARG A 143 33.00 7.62 7.25
N GLY A 144 34.01 7.56 8.11
CA GLY A 144 34.72 6.30 8.41
C GLY A 144 35.42 5.70 7.18
N ALA A 145 35.05 4.46 6.84
CA ALA A 145 35.54 3.75 5.64
C ALA A 145 34.70 4.03 4.37
N TRP A 146 33.67 4.86 4.48
CA TRP A 146 32.74 5.15 3.40
C TRP A 146 32.99 6.52 2.79
N THR A 147 32.89 6.59 1.47
CA THR A 147 32.78 7.81 0.70
C THR A 147 31.32 8.02 0.32
N LEU A 148 30.80 9.18 0.69
CA LEU A 148 29.44 9.62 0.42
C LEU A 148 29.47 10.59 -0.75
N ALA A 149 28.53 10.47 -1.70
CA ALA A 149 28.42 11.35 -2.85
C ALA A 149 26.97 11.78 -3.09
N LEU A 150 26.72 13.08 -3.17
CA LEU A 150 25.42 13.68 -3.49
C LEU A 150 25.47 14.28 -4.90
N PRO A 151 24.72 13.77 -5.90
CA PRO A 151 24.74 14.30 -7.26
C PRO A 151 23.93 15.60 -7.38
N ASP A 152 24.29 16.43 -8.35
CA ASP A 152 23.58 17.64 -8.77
C ASP A 152 23.27 18.59 -7.60
N ALA A 153 24.27 18.76 -6.72
CA ALA A 153 24.17 19.63 -5.56
C ALA A 153 24.35 21.09 -5.99
N ASP A 154 23.55 22.02 -5.43
CA ASP A 154 24.00 23.41 -5.31
C ASP A 154 25.03 23.36 -4.17
N PRO A 155 26.34 23.40 -4.48
CA PRO A 155 27.35 23.13 -3.48
C PRO A 155 27.27 24.15 -2.34
N ALA A 156 26.82 25.38 -2.60
CA ALA A 156 26.72 26.40 -1.58
C ALA A 156 25.55 26.14 -0.61
N ALA A 157 24.39 25.75 -1.13
CA ALA A 157 23.19 25.50 -0.32
C ALA A 157 23.26 24.16 0.44
N ASP A 158 23.80 23.12 -0.19
CA ASP A 158 23.73 21.75 0.33
C ASP A 158 24.91 21.37 1.24
N THR A 159 26.04 22.11 1.21
CA THR A 159 27.27 21.74 1.95
C THR A 159 27.06 21.66 3.45
N ALA A 160 26.30 22.57 4.08
CA ALA A 160 26.12 22.55 5.53
C ALA A 160 25.36 21.29 6.00
N ALA A 161 24.25 20.98 5.32
CA ALA A 161 23.46 19.78 5.59
C ALA A 161 24.26 18.51 5.30
N PHE A 162 24.96 18.45 4.17
CA PHE A 162 25.77 17.29 3.80
C PHE A 162 26.98 17.10 4.73
N THR A 163 27.59 18.20 5.20
CA THR A 163 28.64 18.15 6.23
C THR A 163 28.10 17.51 7.50
N GLN A 164 26.93 17.94 7.95
CA GLN A 164 26.30 17.38 9.14
C GLN A 164 26.05 15.87 8.98
N VAL A 165 25.58 15.43 7.80
CA VAL A 165 25.42 13.99 7.48
C VAL A 165 26.76 13.26 7.50
N ALA A 166 27.82 13.87 6.97
CA ALA A 166 29.14 13.25 6.87
C ALA A 166 29.85 13.11 8.21
N THR A 167 29.58 14.02 9.16
CA THR A 167 30.29 14.09 10.45
C THR A 167 29.48 13.57 11.64
N GLU A 168 28.27 13.05 11.45
CA GLU A 168 27.44 12.57 12.56
C GLU A 168 28.05 11.28 13.16
N ASP A 169 28.39 11.31 14.45
CA ASP A 169 29.02 10.17 15.16
C ASP A 169 28.04 9.03 15.50
N ALA A 170 26.74 9.21 15.24
CA ALA A 170 25.72 8.21 15.52
C ALA A 170 25.72 7.11 14.44
N THR A 171 25.95 5.90 14.92
CA THR A 171 26.19 4.67 14.16
C THR A 171 24.89 3.83 14.18
N LEU A 172 24.13 3.70 13.10
CA LEU A 172 22.84 2.95 13.04
C LEU A 172 23.02 1.48 13.47
N GLY A 173 24.21 0.92 13.29
CA GLY A 173 24.58 -0.42 13.72
C GLY A 173 24.78 -0.50 15.23
N ALA A 174 24.88 0.63 15.92
CA ALA A 174 24.75 0.70 17.37
C ALA A 174 23.28 0.78 17.80
N ASP A 175 22.39 1.32 16.95
CA ASP A 175 20.95 1.37 17.20
C ASP A 175 20.39 -0.05 17.36
N ALA A 176 19.76 -0.28 18.51
CA ALA A 176 19.24 -1.59 18.86
C ALA A 176 18.05 -1.97 17.98
N THR A 177 17.23 -1.00 17.58
CA THR A 177 16.05 -1.20 16.72
C THR A 177 16.48 -1.59 15.32
N PHE A 178 17.47 -0.88 14.76
CA PHE A 178 18.03 -1.23 13.44
C PHE A 178 18.63 -2.63 13.44
N ARG A 179 19.47 -2.96 14.44
CA ARG A 179 20.03 -4.31 14.56
C ARG A 179 18.95 -5.38 14.73
N ALA A 180 17.97 -5.14 15.60
CA ALA A 180 16.87 -6.08 15.82
C ALA A 180 16.02 -6.27 14.55
N ALA A 181 15.84 -5.21 13.76
CA ALA A 181 15.08 -5.27 12.53
C ALA A 181 15.73 -6.13 11.44
N PHE A 182 17.05 -6.26 11.44
CA PHE A 182 17.81 -7.14 10.54
C PHE A 182 18.32 -8.42 11.20
N ALA A 183 17.95 -8.70 12.47
CA ALA A 183 18.46 -9.86 13.20
C ALA A 183 18.15 -11.21 12.51
N ASP A 184 17.07 -11.25 11.72
CA ASP A 184 16.63 -12.42 10.94
C ASP A 184 16.84 -12.26 9.43
N ALA A 185 17.67 -11.30 9.02
CA ALA A 185 18.01 -11.16 7.61
C ALA A 185 18.78 -12.40 7.11
N PRO A 186 18.71 -12.71 5.81
CA PRO A 186 19.58 -13.69 5.19
C PRO A 186 21.04 -13.56 5.64
N ALA A 187 21.74 -14.68 5.78
CA ALA A 187 23.16 -14.66 6.15
C ALA A 187 24.05 -13.99 5.07
N ASP A 188 23.60 -14.02 3.81
CA ASP A 188 24.25 -13.39 2.66
C ASP A 188 23.19 -12.63 1.83
N PRO A 189 22.70 -11.48 2.31
CA PRO A 189 21.68 -10.73 1.61
C PRO A 189 22.30 -10.07 0.36
N ILE A 190 21.68 -10.26 -0.80
CA ILE A 190 21.96 -9.53 -2.05
C ILE A 190 21.56 -8.06 -1.92
N ALA A 191 20.51 -7.74 -1.17
CA ALA A 191 20.09 -6.37 -0.94
C ALA A 191 19.47 -6.22 0.46
N THR A 192 19.62 -5.06 1.09
CA THR A 192 18.95 -4.72 2.34
C THR A 192 18.44 -3.29 2.27
N ALA A 193 17.20 -3.02 2.66
CA ALA A 193 16.65 -1.67 2.68
C ALA A 193 15.96 -1.40 4.01
N TRP A 194 16.13 -0.19 4.50
CA TRP A 194 15.42 0.43 5.61
C TRP A 194 14.71 1.68 5.07
N LEU A 195 13.40 1.60 4.92
CA LEU A 195 12.58 2.67 4.41
C LEU A 195 11.84 3.32 5.56
N SER A 196 12.16 4.58 5.88
CA SER A 196 11.42 5.31 6.90
C SER A 196 10.05 5.69 6.33
N THR A 197 8.96 5.35 7.03
CA THR A 197 7.60 5.62 6.56
C THR A 197 7.29 7.11 6.54
N SER A 198 7.78 7.88 7.51
CA SER A 198 7.62 9.33 7.53
C SER A 198 8.27 9.99 6.31
N ARG A 199 9.39 9.45 5.84
CA ARG A 199 10.08 9.90 4.61
C ARG A 199 9.35 9.52 3.34
N ILE A 200 8.89 8.27 3.26
CA ILE A 200 8.04 7.82 2.15
C ILE A 200 6.84 8.77 2.04
N LEU A 201 6.17 9.04 3.15
CA LEU A 201 5.00 9.91 3.18
C LEU A 201 5.32 11.37 2.83
N ALA A 202 6.45 11.90 3.30
CA ALA A 202 6.91 13.23 2.92
C ALA A 202 7.24 13.33 1.42
N HIS A 203 7.72 12.25 0.80
CA HIS A 203 7.99 12.20 -0.65
C HIS A 203 6.71 12.10 -1.48
N LEU A 204 5.69 11.39 -0.97
CA LEU A 204 4.38 11.30 -1.61
C LEU A 204 3.55 12.58 -1.49
N GLN A 205 3.99 13.52 -0.65
CA GLN A 205 3.32 14.80 -0.45
C GLN A 205 3.95 15.90 -1.30
N SER A 206 3.12 16.84 -1.75
CA SER A 206 3.59 18.00 -2.48
C SER A 206 4.59 18.79 -1.62
N PRO A 207 5.74 19.23 -2.17
CA PRO A 207 6.71 20.04 -1.45
C PRO A 207 6.03 21.22 -0.75
N GLY A 208 6.29 21.40 0.55
CA GLY A 208 5.74 22.49 1.37
C GLY A 208 4.43 22.17 2.11
N SER A 209 3.74 21.08 1.77
CA SER A 209 2.52 20.70 2.50
C SER A 209 2.82 20.02 3.83
N ALA A 210 2.07 20.38 4.88
CA ALA A 210 2.15 19.69 6.17
C ALA A 210 1.64 18.25 6.04
N LEU A 211 2.31 17.32 6.72
CA LEU A 211 1.97 15.92 6.67
C LEU A 211 0.56 15.70 7.23
N ASN A 212 -0.30 15.05 6.45
CA ASN A 212 -1.65 14.70 6.90
C ASN A 212 -1.58 14.04 8.29
N PRO A 213 -2.34 14.50 9.30
CA PRO A 213 -2.30 13.96 10.66
C PRO A 213 -2.50 12.44 10.73
N ASP A 214 -3.33 11.84 9.85
CA ASP A 214 -3.52 10.39 9.75
C ASP A 214 -2.22 9.72 9.29
N ALA A 215 -1.57 10.30 8.27
CA ALA A 215 -0.30 9.79 7.75
C ALA A 215 0.79 9.89 8.82
N ALA A 216 0.81 10.98 9.61
CA ALA A 216 1.79 11.19 10.68
C ALA A 216 1.60 10.14 11.78
N PHE A 217 0.34 9.91 12.16
CA PHE A 217 -0.02 8.85 13.11
C PHE A 217 0.45 7.47 12.63
N PHE A 218 0.20 7.10 11.38
CA PHE A 218 0.65 5.81 10.86
C PHE A 218 2.18 5.73 10.72
N ALA A 219 2.84 6.83 10.37
CA ALA A 219 4.30 6.89 10.34
C ALA A 219 4.91 6.67 11.73
N GLU A 220 4.28 7.21 12.77
CA GLU A 220 4.70 7.00 14.16
C GLU A 220 4.46 5.55 14.60
N ARG A 221 3.28 5.00 14.31
CA ARG A 221 2.93 3.60 14.62
C ARG A 221 3.78 2.58 13.88
N PHE A 222 4.17 2.90 12.66
CA PHE A 222 4.94 2.03 11.78
C PHE A 222 6.18 2.76 11.27
N PRO A 223 7.23 2.92 12.08
CA PRO A 223 8.33 3.85 11.80
C PRO A 223 9.17 3.51 10.57
N ALA A 224 9.22 2.23 10.20
CA ALA A 224 10.01 1.81 9.05
C ALA A 224 9.50 0.52 8.40
N ILE A 225 9.90 0.33 7.15
CA ILE A 225 9.79 -0.91 6.39
C ILE A 225 11.22 -1.40 6.14
N VAL A 226 11.51 -2.60 6.59
CA VAL A 226 12.77 -3.30 6.37
C VAL A 226 12.58 -4.34 5.29
N VAL A 227 13.54 -4.44 4.38
CA VAL A 227 13.61 -5.47 3.36
C VAL A 227 15.02 -6.02 3.36
N ALA A 228 15.20 -7.33 3.26
CA ALA A 228 16.46 -7.98 2.97
C ALA A 228 16.20 -9.11 1.98
N VAL A 229 16.90 -9.13 0.86
CA VAL A 229 16.74 -10.12 -0.20
C VAL A 229 18.00 -10.96 -0.24
N GLY A 230 17.91 -12.27 -0.03
CA GLY A 230 18.98 -13.24 -0.28
C GLY A 230 18.75 -13.99 -1.59
N ARG A 231 19.63 -14.94 -1.94
CA ARG A 231 19.44 -15.79 -3.14
C ARG A 231 18.27 -16.74 -2.99
N ASP A 232 18.20 -17.40 -1.83
CA ASP A 232 17.24 -18.47 -1.55
C ASP A 232 16.22 -18.09 -0.47
N ASP A 233 16.40 -16.92 0.13
CA ASP A 233 15.59 -16.41 1.22
C ASP A 233 15.40 -14.89 1.14
N GLY A 234 14.53 -14.37 2.00
CA GLY A 234 14.16 -12.97 1.99
C GLY A 234 13.39 -12.63 3.25
N LEU A 235 13.62 -11.43 3.74
CA LEU A 235 12.92 -10.79 4.84
C LEU A 235 12.26 -9.55 4.30
N ALA A 236 10.98 -9.39 4.56
CA ALA A 236 10.39 -8.07 4.61
C ALA A 236 9.73 -7.88 5.97
N ARG A 237 9.77 -6.69 6.53
CA ARG A 237 9.26 -6.41 7.86
C ARG A 237 8.77 -4.97 7.94
N VAL A 238 7.53 -4.75 8.35
CA VAL A 238 7.06 -3.43 8.77
C VAL A 238 7.27 -3.37 10.28
N LEU A 239 8.14 -2.47 10.72
CA LEU A 239 8.36 -2.23 12.15
C LEU A 239 7.14 -1.57 12.75
N ALA A 240 6.83 -1.92 14.00
CA ALA A 240 5.72 -1.36 14.74
C ALA A 240 6.20 -0.86 16.11
N ASP A 241 5.73 0.32 16.52
CA ASP A 241 5.95 0.80 17.88
C ASP A 241 5.23 -0.08 18.92
N ASP A 242 5.43 0.19 20.21
CA ASP A 242 4.84 -0.61 21.29
C ASP A 242 3.31 -0.64 21.22
N ALA A 243 2.68 0.49 20.91
CA ALA A 243 1.23 0.60 20.87
C ALA A 243 0.64 -0.14 19.66
N ALA A 244 1.28 -0.03 18.49
CA ALA A 244 0.90 -0.75 17.29
C ALA A 244 1.12 -2.25 17.47
N ARG A 245 2.23 -2.68 18.08
CA ARG A 245 2.45 -4.10 18.43
C ARG A 245 1.37 -4.62 19.37
N GLN A 246 1.00 -3.86 20.40
CA GLN A 246 -0.10 -4.22 21.30
C GLN A 246 -1.43 -4.29 20.57
N ALA A 247 -1.74 -3.31 19.71
CA ALA A 247 -2.97 -3.28 18.93
C ALA A 247 -3.05 -4.47 17.95
N LEU A 248 -1.96 -4.79 17.26
CA LEU A 248 -1.84 -5.94 16.38
C LEU A 248 -1.96 -7.26 17.16
N GLY A 249 -1.37 -7.36 18.34
CA GLY A 249 -1.53 -8.51 19.24
C GLY A 249 -2.96 -8.68 19.78
N LYS A 250 -3.75 -7.60 19.86
CA LYS A 250 -5.20 -7.68 20.11
C LYS A 250 -5.98 -8.10 18.87
N MET A 251 -5.51 -7.78 17.67
CA MET A 251 -6.19 -8.14 16.43
C MET A 251 -6.00 -9.60 16.05
N PHE A 252 -4.81 -10.12 16.27
CA PHE A 252 -4.41 -11.40 15.72
C PHE A 252 -4.03 -12.37 16.84
N THR A 253 -4.46 -13.62 16.73
CA THR A 253 -4.15 -14.62 17.75
C THR A 253 -2.66 -14.98 17.72
N PRO A 254 -2.04 -15.26 18.89
CA PRO A 254 -0.75 -15.92 18.93
C PRO A 254 -0.84 -17.21 18.11
N ALA A 255 0.22 -17.48 17.36
CA ALA A 255 0.17 -18.50 16.33
C ALA A 255 0.17 -19.91 16.94
N THR A 256 -1.01 -20.40 17.30
CA THR A 256 -1.26 -21.82 17.58
C THR A 256 -1.27 -22.59 16.27
N ALA A 257 -0.90 -23.88 16.31
CA ALA A 257 -1.06 -24.74 15.14
C ALA A 257 -2.54 -24.69 14.73
N PRO A 258 -2.86 -24.32 13.49
CA PRO A 258 -4.24 -24.27 13.06
C PRO A 258 -4.85 -25.69 13.07
N PRO A 259 -6.18 -25.81 13.14
CA PRO A 259 -6.84 -26.99 12.59
C PRO A 259 -6.43 -27.13 11.12
N ALA A 260 -6.54 -28.33 10.53
CA ALA A 260 -6.02 -28.64 9.19
C ALA A 260 -6.78 -27.93 8.03
N LEU A 261 -6.93 -26.60 8.12
CA LEU A 261 -7.63 -25.72 7.21
C LEU A 261 -6.97 -25.71 5.85
N SER A 262 -5.64 -25.83 5.77
CA SER A 262 -4.93 -25.86 4.48
C SER A 262 -5.36 -27.04 3.60
N ALA A 263 -5.85 -28.14 4.18
CA ALA A 263 -6.43 -29.26 3.44
C ALA A 263 -7.65 -28.84 2.59
N HIS A 264 -8.19 -27.65 2.87
CA HIS A 264 -9.32 -27.04 2.19
C HIS A 264 -8.96 -25.80 1.36
N ALA A 265 -7.68 -25.56 1.07
CA ALA A 265 -7.23 -24.56 0.09
C ALA A 265 -7.49 -25.08 -1.33
N GLN A 266 -8.71 -24.83 -1.83
CA GLN A 266 -9.23 -25.45 -3.07
C GLN A 266 -9.04 -24.58 -4.31
N GLY A 267 -8.74 -23.29 -4.14
CA GLY A 267 -8.67 -22.32 -5.24
C GLY A 267 -7.26 -21.84 -5.55
N PRO A 268 -7.02 -21.32 -6.77
CA PRO A 268 -5.77 -20.65 -7.15
C PRO A 268 -5.42 -19.44 -6.28
N VAL A 269 -6.36 -18.96 -5.47
CA VAL A 269 -6.13 -17.94 -4.44
C VAL A 269 -6.71 -18.46 -3.13
N SER A 270 -5.86 -18.53 -2.11
CA SER A 270 -6.24 -18.87 -0.75
C SER A 270 -5.62 -17.85 0.20
N ILE A 271 -6.42 -17.26 1.08
CA ILE A 271 -5.99 -16.30 2.10
C ILE A 271 -6.41 -16.86 3.45
N ARG A 272 -5.42 -17.26 4.25
CA ARG A 272 -5.57 -17.57 5.66
C ARG A 272 -5.39 -16.30 6.48
N ALA A 273 -6.19 -16.11 7.52
CA ALA A 273 -6.00 -15.10 8.55
C ALA A 273 -6.30 -15.67 9.94
N ASP A 274 -5.50 -15.32 10.94
CA ASP A 274 -5.64 -15.77 12.32
C ASP A 274 -6.03 -14.56 13.20
N VAL A 275 -7.32 -14.44 13.51
CA VAL A 275 -7.90 -13.27 14.20
C VAL A 275 -8.33 -13.59 15.63
N ASN A 276 -8.12 -12.65 16.54
CA ASN A 276 -8.65 -12.74 17.89
C ASN A 276 -10.03 -12.09 17.95
N PHE A 277 -11.09 -12.89 17.76
CA PHE A 277 -12.47 -12.37 17.71
C PHE A 277 -12.83 -11.52 18.93
N GLY A 278 -12.35 -11.89 20.12
CA GLY A 278 -12.61 -11.17 21.37
C GLY A 278 -12.08 -9.74 21.38
N THR A 279 -10.87 -9.54 20.86
CA THR A 279 -10.18 -8.24 20.93
C THR A 279 -9.93 -7.58 19.57
N PHE A 280 -10.42 -8.17 18.47
CA PHE A 280 -10.16 -7.70 17.11
C PHE A 280 -10.58 -6.24 16.91
N LEU A 281 -11.84 -5.92 17.27
CA LEU A 281 -12.37 -4.58 17.07
C LEU A 281 -11.67 -3.57 17.98
N THR A 282 -11.28 -3.95 19.19
CA THR A 282 -10.48 -3.10 20.08
C THR A 282 -9.11 -2.79 19.48
N GLY A 283 -8.38 -3.82 19.03
CA GLY A 283 -7.10 -3.63 18.36
C GLY A 283 -7.21 -2.77 17.10
N LEU A 284 -8.26 -2.98 16.30
CA LEU A 284 -8.55 -2.14 15.13
C LEU A 284 -8.78 -0.67 15.53
N THR A 285 -9.54 -0.43 16.58
CA THR A 285 -9.80 0.94 17.07
C THR A 285 -8.58 1.62 17.70
N ASP A 286 -7.62 0.84 18.19
CA ASP A 286 -6.33 1.35 18.70
C ASP A 286 -5.41 1.79 17.55
N LEU A 287 -5.58 1.22 16.36
CA LEU A 287 -4.89 1.64 15.13
C LEU A 287 -5.57 2.78 14.37
N PHE A 288 -6.69 3.32 14.87
CA PHE A 288 -7.33 4.46 14.23
C PHE A 288 -6.72 5.79 14.71
N PRO A 289 -6.34 6.70 13.77
CA PRO A 289 -5.87 8.02 14.15
C PRO A 289 -7.00 8.83 14.82
N PRO A 290 -6.67 9.82 15.67
CA PRO A 290 -7.68 10.60 16.41
C PRO A 290 -8.71 11.31 15.51
N SER A 291 -8.30 11.76 14.34
CA SER A 291 -9.14 12.35 13.27
C SER A 291 -10.26 11.42 12.79
N ARG A 292 -10.13 10.10 12.99
CA ARG A 292 -11.09 9.07 12.61
C ARG A 292 -12.00 8.67 13.76
N ALA A 293 -12.25 9.59 14.69
CA ALA A 293 -13.14 9.37 15.85
C ALA A 293 -14.52 8.82 15.45
N ALA A 294 -15.07 9.26 14.31
CA ALA A 294 -16.35 8.75 13.79
C ALA A 294 -16.26 7.28 13.36
N GLN A 295 -15.18 6.88 12.67
CA GLN A 295 -14.93 5.49 12.29
C GLN A 295 -14.66 4.64 13.52
N LYS A 296 -13.93 5.17 14.51
CA LYS A 296 -13.70 4.54 15.81
C LYS A 296 -15.01 4.28 16.54
N ALA A 297 -15.89 5.28 16.60
CA ALA A 297 -17.23 5.13 17.17
C ALA A 297 -18.06 4.09 16.41
N LYS A 298 -18.01 4.06 15.07
CA LYS A 298 -18.70 3.04 14.26
C LYS A 298 -18.18 1.63 14.51
N ALA A 299 -16.86 1.44 14.63
CA ALA A 299 -16.26 0.14 14.93
C ALA A 299 -16.67 -0.35 16.34
N LEU A 300 -16.67 0.55 17.33
CA LEU A 300 -17.17 0.25 18.68
C LEU A 300 -18.68 -0.04 18.68
N GLN A 301 -19.47 0.72 17.92
CA GLN A 301 -20.89 0.45 17.75
C GLN A 301 -21.13 -0.89 17.06
N ALA A 302 -20.32 -1.27 16.07
CA ALA A 302 -20.41 -2.56 15.40
C ALA A 302 -20.14 -3.72 16.38
N ALA A 303 -19.20 -3.54 17.34
CA ALA A 303 -18.95 -4.52 18.40
C ALA A 303 -20.19 -4.79 19.27
N VAL A 304 -21.07 -3.80 19.42
CA VAL A 304 -22.33 -3.91 20.20
C VAL A 304 -23.51 -4.33 19.31
N ALA A 305 -23.61 -3.75 18.12
CA ALA A 305 -24.72 -3.94 17.20
C ALA A 305 -24.70 -5.31 16.53
N LEU A 306 -23.51 -5.82 16.20
CA LEU A 306 -23.38 -7.14 15.58
C LEU A 306 -24.01 -8.20 16.48
N PRO A 307 -23.67 -8.31 17.78
CA PRO A 307 -24.36 -9.20 18.71
C PRO A 307 -25.87 -9.09 18.76
N LEU A 308 -26.41 -7.86 18.76
CA LEU A 308 -27.85 -7.62 18.83
C LEU A 308 -28.57 -8.05 17.54
N ALA A 309 -27.91 -7.91 16.39
CA ALA A 309 -28.45 -8.28 15.09
C ALA A 309 -28.51 -9.81 14.92
N VAL A 310 -27.44 -10.49 15.30
CA VAL A 310 -27.24 -11.92 15.03
C VAL A 310 -27.63 -12.84 16.20
N GLY A 311 -27.81 -12.28 17.39
CA GLY A 311 -28.25 -13.00 18.59
C GLY A 311 -27.12 -13.71 19.36
N PHE A 312 -25.87 -13.31 19.16
CA PHE A 312 -24.73 -13.88 19.88
C PHE A 312 -23.67 -12.84 20.26
N THR A 313 -23.11 -12.94 21.46
CA THR A 313 -22.09 -11.98 21.93
C THR A 313 -20.71 -12.25 21.32
N VAL A 314 -19.82 -11.26 21.40
CA VAL A 314 -18.43 -11.41 20.94
C VAL A 314 -17.70 -12.48 21.76
N GLU A 315 -18.01 -12.60 23.05
CA GLU A 315 -17.48 -13.64 23.94
C GLU A 315 -17.96 -15.03 23.54
N GLU A 316 -19.21 -15.17 23.09
CA GLU A 316 -19.72 -16.43 22.58
C GLU A 316 -19.05 -16.83 21.26
N LEU A 317 -18.79 -15.86 20.39
CA LEU A 317 -18.01 -16.10 19.16
C LEU A 317 -16.58 -16.51 19.47
N ASP A 318 -15.88 -15.79 20.34
CA ASP A 318 -14.52 -16.16 20.75
C ASP A 318 -14.48 -17.54 21.41
N ALA A 319 -15.50 -17.86 22.22
CA ALA A 319 -15.64 -19.16 22.84
C ALA A 319 -15.84 -20.31 21.83
N ALA A 320 -16.48 -20.05 20.69
CA ALA A 320 -16.80 -21.06 19.69
C ALA A 320 -15.73 -21.18 18.59
N PHE A 321 -15.11 -20.08 18.18
CA PHE A 321 -14.16 -20.04 17.08
C PHE A 321 -12.70 -20.02 17.55
N SER A 322 -11.85 -20.69 16.79
CA SER A 322 -10.40 -20.72 17.05
C SER A 322 -9.70 -19.41 16.70
N GLY A 323 -10.30 -18.59 15.82
CA GLY A 323 -9.65 -17.43 15.21
C GLY A 323 -9.08 -17.71 13.82
N HIS A 324 -8.94 -18.97 13.43
CA HIS A 324 -8.40 -19.34 12.12
C HIS A 324 -9.48 -19.21 11.02
N ILE A 325 -9.21 -18.39 10.01
CA ILE A 325 -10.06 -18.12 8.86
C ILE A 325 -9.28 -18.48 7.60
N LEU A 326 -9.90 -19.17 6.65
CA LEU A 326 -9.35 -19.41 5.32
C LEU A 326 -10.39 -19.04 4.27
N ALA A 327 -10.15 -17.97 3.51
CA ALA A 327 -10.94 -17.59 2.36
C ALA A 327 -10.29 -18.12 1.08
N SER A 328 -11.02 -18.87 0.27
CA SER A 328 -10.56 -19.37 -1.03
C SER A 328 -11.45 -18.87 -2.15
N VAL A 329 -10.84 -18.58 -3.30
CA VAL A 329 -11.56 -18.30 -4.56
C VAL A 329 -11.49 -19.55 -5.43
N PRO A 330 -12.52 -20.41 -5.43
CA PRO A 330 -12.47 -21.69 -6.16
C PRO A 330 -12.40 -21.49 -7.67
N ASP A 331 -12.98 -20.41 -8.21
CA ASP A 331 -13.01 -20.13 -9.64
C ASP A 331 -12.75 -18.65 -9.92
N LEU A 332 -11.58 -18.37 -10.49
CA LEU A 332 -11.19 -17.01 -10.88
C LEU A 332 -11.93 -16.50 -12.12
N GLN A 333 -12.45 -17.37 -12.99
CA GLN A 333 -13.15 -16.93 -14.20
C GLN A 333 -14.45 -16.20 -13.84
N ARG A 334 -15.12 -16.62 -12.77
CA ARG A 334 -16.34 -15.96 -12.29
C ARG A 334 -16.09 -14.52 -11.80
N LEU A 335 -14.89 -14.17 -11.35
CA LEU A 335 -14.52 -12.78 -11.04
C LEU A 335 -14.59 -11.87 -12.27
N GLN A 336 -14.26 -12.39 -13.47
CA GLN A 336 -14.32 -11.61 -14.71
C GLN A 336 -15.76 -11.20 -15.06
N GLY A 337 -16.74 -12.04 -14.69
CA GLY A 337 -18.17 -11.75 -14.87
C GLY A 337 -18.80 -10.93 -13.75
N GLY A 338 -18.01 -10.41 -12.80
CA GLY A 338 -18.51 -9.70 -11.62
C GLY A 338 -19.19 -10.59 -10.57
N GLN A 339 -19.12 -11.92 -10.73
CA GLN A 339 -19.69 -12.89 -9.80
C GLN A 339 -18.58 -13.48 -8.94
N ALA A 340 -18.18 -12.76 -7.90
CA ALA A 340 -17.17 -13.26 -6.99
C ALA A 340 -17.74 -14.37 -6.10
N SER A 341 -17.39 -15.63 -6.38
CA SER A 341 -17.70 -16.76 -5.50
C SER A 341 -16.55 -16.98 -4.52
N PHE A 342 -16.83 -16.87 -3.22
CA PHE A 342 -15.88 -17.15 -2.16
C PHE A 342 -16.38 -18.31 -1.31
N VAL A 343 -15.43 -19.11 -0.81
CA VAL A 343 -15.67 -20.06 0.28
C VAL A 343 -14.80 -19.63 1.44
N VAL A 344 -15.44 -19.43 2.60
CA VAL A 344 -14.75 -19.11 3.85
C VAL A 344 -14.83 -20.32 4.75
N ALA A 345 -13.69 -20.88 5.13
CA ALA A 345 -13.55 -21.91 6.14
C ALA A 345 -13.12 -21.26 7.47
N LEU A 346 -13.79 -21.62 8.56
CA LEU A 346 -13.58 -21.10 9.90
C LEU A 346 -13.23 -22.25 10.84
N GLY A 347 -12.09 -22.19 11.52
CA GLY A 347 -11.71 -23.19 12.51
C GLY A 347 -12.49 -23.00 13.82
N LEU A 348 -12.94 -24.10 14.41
CA LEU A 348 -13.70 -24.14 15.65
C LEU A 348 -12.79 -24.43 16.85
N ARG A 349 -13.04 -23.72 17.95
CA ARG A 349 -12.47 -24.01 19.28
C ARG A 349 -13.36 -25.00 20.03
N ASP A 350 -14.67 -24.85 19.91
CA ASP A 350 -15.67 -25.69 20.55
C ASP A 350 -16.86 -25.90 19.60
N ALA A 351 -16.95 -27.10 19.03
CA ALA A 351 -17.99 -27.45 18.06
C ALA A 351 -19.40 -27.46 18.68
N ALA A 352 -19.54 -27.84 19.95
CA ALA A 352 -20.84 -27.86 20.61
C ALA A 352 -21.36 -26.44 20.85
N ARG A 353 -20.48 -25.51 21.22
CA ARG A 353 -20.83 -24.09 21.33
C ARG A 353 -21.21 -23.50 19.98
N PHE A 354 -20.48 -23.82 18.91
CA PHE A 354 -20.83 -23.40 17.56
C PHE A 354 -22.21 -23.93 17.15
N ASP A 355 -22.50 -25.22 17.35
CA ASP A 355 -23.80 -25.80 16.99
C ASP A 355 -24.95 -25.11 17.74
N ALA A 356 -24.75 -24.79 19.03
CA ALA A 356 -25.72 -24.03 19.82
C ALA A 356 -25.90 -22.57 19.34
N LEU A 357 -24.83 -21.94 18.84
CA LEU A 357 -24.90 -20.60 18.23
C LEU A 357 -25.63 -20.63 16.89
N LEU A 358 -25.33 -21.63 16.06
CA LEU A 358 -25.96 -21.81 14.76
C LEU A 358 -27.46 -22.06 14.89
N ASP A 359 -27.89 -22.95 15.79
CA ASP A 359 -29.31 -23.21 16.07
C ASP A 359 -30.04 -21.94 16.54
N ARG A 360 -29.44 -21.16 17.45
CA ARG A 360 -30.00 -19.87 17.88
C ARG A 360 -30.09 -18.86 16.74
N GLY A 361 -29.02 -18.72 15.95
CA GLY A 361 -28.97 -17.82 14.81
C GLY A 361 -30.00 -18.19 13.74
N LEU A 362 -30.19 -19.48 13.46
CA LEU A 362 -31.21 -20.01 12.55
C LEU A 362 -32.62 -19.64 13.00
N LYS A 363 -32.96 -19.88 14.27
CA LYS A 363 -34.26 -19.52 14.85
C LYS A 363 -34.52 -18.01 14.82
N LEU A 364 -33.47 -17.21 15.04
CA LEU A 364 -33.58 -15.75 14.96
C LEU A 364 -33.79 -15.27 13.52
N ALA A 365 -33.06 -15.83 12.56
CA ALA A 365 -33.20 -15.49 11.14
C ALA A 365 -34.60 -15.84 10.61
N GLU A 366 -35.12 -17.02 10.97
CA GLU A 366 -36.47 -17.43 10.60
C GLU A 366 -37.53 -16.49 11.22
N SER A 367 -37.40 -16.16 12.51
CA SER A 367 -38.38 -15.31 13.20
C SER A 367 -38.34 -13.84 12.78
N ARG A 368 -37.16 -13.27 12.48
CA ARG A 368 -37.03 -11.85 12.13
C ARG A 368 -37.11 -11.56 10.64
N ALA A 369 -36.52 -12.41 9.81
CA ALA A 369 -36.38 -12.16 8.38
C ALA A 369 -37.28 -13.06 7.53
N GLY A 370 -37.99 -14.02 8.12
CA GLY A 370 -38.79 -15.00 7.38
C GLY A 370 -37.95 -15.93 6.49
N VAL A 371 -36.63 -15.95 6.69
CA VAL A 371 -35.71 -16.76 5.90
C VAL A 371 -35.68 -18.17 6.50
N LYS A 372 -36.29 -19.12 5.80
CA LYS A 372 -36.23 -20.53 6.18
C LYS A 372 -35.00 -21.19 5.58
N GLY A 373 -34.10 -21.65 6.45
CA GLY A 373 -33.01 -22.54 6.06
C GLY A 373 -33.53 -23.96 5.80
N THR A 374 -32.94 -24.66 4.84
CA THR A 374 -33.17 -26.09 4.62
C THR A 374 -31.89 -26.86 4.92
N THR A 375 -32.05 -28.05 5.50
CA THR A 375 -30.91 -28.94 5.74
C THR A 375 -30.65 -29.76 4.50
N GLU A 376 -29.42 -29.74 4.00
CA GLU A 376 -29.01 -30.45 2.78
C GLU A 376 -27.71 -31.24 2.99
N PRO A 377 -27.52 -32.38 2.31
CA PRO A 377 -26.27 -33.14 2.36
C PRO A 377 -25.17 -32.49 1.50
N PHE A 378 -23.94 -32.48 2.02
CA PHE A 378 -22.72 -32.02 1.37
C PHE A 378 -21.63 -33.10 1.50
N GLY A 379 -21.81 -34.20 0.75
CA GLY A 379 -20.93 -35.37 0.86
C GLY A 379 -21.19 -36.14 2.17
N ASP A 380 -20.18 -36.24 3.02
CA ASP A 380 -20.25 -36.85 4.35
C ASP A 380 -20.71 -35.87 5.45
N ALA A 381 -20.94 -34.60 5.11
CA ALA A 381 -21.40 -33.56 6.02
C ALA A 381 -22.85 -33.16 5.73
N THR A 382 -23.48 -32.53 6.72
CA THR A 382 -24.81 -31.93 6.60
C THR A 382 -24.68 -30.42 6.77
N GLY A 383 -25.34 -29.64 5.91
CA GLY A 383 -25.28 -28.19 5.91
C GLY A 383 -26.65 -27.54 5.93
N TYR A 384 -26.67 -26.25 6.23
CA TYR A 384 -27.85 -25.39 6.16
C TYR A 384 -27.75 -24.49 4.92
N VAL A 385 -28.80 -24.50 4.10
CA VAL A 385 -28.90 -23.72 2.87
C VAL A 385 -30.02 -22.69 2.99
N PHE A 386 -29.69 -21.44 2.66
CA PHE A 386 -30.62 -20.32 2.64
C PHE A 386 -30.75 -19.76 1.22
N ALA A 387 -31.98 -19.59 0.76
CA ALA A 387 -32.25 -18.88 -0.48
C ALA A 387 -32.14 -17.36 -0.26
N ALA A 388 -31.22 -16.70 -0.97
CA ALA A 388 -31.01 -15.25 -0.94
C ALA A 388 -31.06 -14.69 -2.38
N GLY A 389 -32.27 -14.62 -2.94
CA GLY A 389 -32.47 -14.22 -4.33
C GLY A 389 -31.86 -15.24 -5.31
N PRO A 390 -31.00 -14.82 -6.26
CA PRO A 390 -30.39 -15.74 -7.23
C PRO A 390 -29.26 -16.61 -6.63
N VAL A 391 -28.83 -16.33 -5.40
CA VAL A 391 -27.73 -17.04 -4.74
C VAL A 391 -28.27 -17.85 -3.57
N SER A 392 -27.82 -19.11 -3.46
CA SER A 392 -28.05 -19.93 -2.26
C SER A 392 -26.80 -19.90 -1.40
N LEU A 393 -26.92 -19.44 -0.15
CA LEU A 393 -25.83 -19.46 0.83
C LEU A 393 -25.87 -20.79 1.58
N ALA A 394 -24.71 -21.43 1.77
CA ALA A 394 -24.56 -22.65 2.55
C ALA A 394 -23.65 -22.42 3.76
N ILE A 395 -24.02 -23.02 4.90
CA ILE A 395 -23.19 -23.15 6.11
C ILE A 395 -23.04 -24.65 6.39
N VAL A 396 -21.83 -25.18 6.31
CA VAL A 396 -21.56 -26.61 6.45
C VAL A 396 -20.48 -26.83 7.50
N ARG A 397 -20.75 -27.62 8.54
CA ARG A 397 -19.72 -28.04 9.50
C ARG A 397 -19.17 -29.41 9.11
N ARG A 398 -17.84 -29.54 9.05
CA ARG A 398 -17.14 -30.81 8.87
C ARG A 398 -16.01 -30.90 9.88
N GLY A 399 -16.18 -31.75 10.89
CA GLY A 399 -15.26 -31.81 12.03
C GLY A 399 -15.23 -30.51 12.81
N ASP A 400 -14.03 -29.93 12.92
CA ASP A 400 -13.68 -28.68 13.59
C ASP A 400 -13.60 -27.48 12.61
N VAL A 401 -14.14 -27.62 11.39
CA VAL A 401 -14.17 -26.53 10.40
C VAL A 401 -15.60 -26.25 9.95
N VAL A 402 -15.93 -24.96 9.78
CA VAL A 402 -17.20 -24.48 9.22
C VAL A 402 -16.95 -23.78 7.91
N PHE A 403 -17.65 -24.21 6.86
CA PHE A 403 -17.61 -23.62 5.53
C PHE A 403 -18.83 -22.71 5.33
N VAL A 404 -18.59 -21.50 4.85
CA VAL A 404 -19.61 -20.51 4.53
C VAL A 404 -19.38 -19.98 3.12
N GLY A 405 -20.40 -19.97 2.28
CA GLY A 405 -20.30 -19.44 0.92
C GLY A 405 -21.49 -19.81 0.04
N GLU A 406 -21.40 -19.54 -1.26
CA GLU A 406 -22.39 -20.02 -2.24
C GLU A 406 -22.46 -21.55 -2.19
N LYS A 407 -23.66 -22.12 -2.19
CA LYS A 407 -23.91 -23.57 -2.13
C LYS A 407 -23.05 -24.37 -3.11
N ALA A 408 -23.02 -23.95 -4.38
CA ALA A 408 -22.23 -24.62 -5.41
C ALA A 408 -20.72 -24.59 -5.07
N SER A 409 -20.24 -23.43 -4.61
CA SER A 409 -18.84 -23.23 -4.25
C SER A 409 -18.45 -24.04 -3.01
N VAL A 410 -19.30 -24.11 -1.98
CA VAL A 410 -19.07 -24.93 -0.78
C VAL A 410 -19.11 -26.42 -1.11
N SER A 411 -20.07 -26.85 -1.93
CA SER A 411 -20.17 -28.24 -2.39
C SER A 411 -18.92 -28.66 -3.16
N ASN A 412 -18.45 -27.82 -4.09
CA ASN A 412 -17.22 -28.05 -4.82
C ASN A 412 -16.02 -28.13 -3.87
N ALA A 413 -15.90 -27.19 -2.92
CA ALA A 413 -14.78 -27.15 -1.99
C ALA A 413 -14.69 -28.38 -1.06
N LEU A 414 -15.83 -29.00 -0.75
CA LEU A 414 -15.89 -30.22 0.06
C LEU A 414 -15.63 -31.50 -0.75
N ALA A 415 -15.93 -31.48 -2.05
CA ALA A 415 -15.75 -32.62 -2.95
C ALA A 415 -14.37 -32.68 -3.61
N SER A 416 -13.71 -31.54 -3.83
CA SER A 416 -12.44 -31.46 -4.55
C SER A 416 -11.24 -31.84 -3.68
N LYS A 417 -10.22 -32.41 -4.32
CA LYS A 417 -8.88 -32.53 -3.71
C LYS A 417 -8.25 -31.14 -3.68
N PRO A 418 -7.53 -30.76 -2.60
CA PRO A 418 -6.86 -29.48 -2.52
C PRO A 418 -5.97 -29.25 -3.76
N ALA A 419 -6.16 -28.10 -4.41
CA ALA A 419 -5.42 -27.71 -5.61
C ALA A 419 -3.95 -27.38 -5.30
N ALA A 420 -3.70 -26.86 -4.08
CA ALA A 420 -2.35 -26.51 -3.64
C ALA A 420 -1.49 -27.75 -3.34
N PRO A 421 -0.23 -27.81 -3.84
CA PRO A 421 0.73 -28.84 -3.47
C PRO A 421 0.89 -28.98 -1.95
N GLU A 422 1.20 -30.19 -1.48
CA GLU A 422 1.39 -30.48 -0.04
C GLU A 422 2.39 -29.51 0.62
N ALA A 423 3.50 -29.18 -0.06
CA ALA A 423 4.49 -28.22 0.46
C ALA A 423 3.92 -26.80 0.65
N VAL A 424 2.99 -26.37 -0.21
CA VAL A 424 2.28 -25.08 -0.08
C VAL A 424 1.33 -25.11 1.10
N ARG A 425 0.60 -26.23 1.25
CA ARG A 425 -0.33 -26.44 2.37
C ARG A 425 0.40 -26.46 3.71
N GLN A 426 1.52 -27.17 3.80
CA GLN A 426 2.37 -27.17 4.99
C GLN A 426 2.89 -25.77 5.34
N LYS A 427 3.26 -24.96 4.34
CA LYS A 427 3.63 -23.55 4.57
C LYS A 427 2.45 -22.71 5.03
N LEU A 428 1.25 -22.95 4.51
CA LEU A 428 0.02 -22.31 4.97
C LEU A 428 -0.35 -22.71 6.39
N ASP A 429 0.00 -23.92 6.83
CA ASP A 429 -0.28 -24.39 8.20
C ASP A 429 0.71 -23.88 9.24
N GLN A 430 1.86 -23.35 8.82
CA GLN A 430 2.83 -22.78 9.76
C GLN A 430 2.19 -21.68 10.61
N PRO A 431 2.65 -21.49 11.86
CA PRO A 431 2.20 -20.41 12.73
C PRO A 431 2.35 -19.04 12.03
N GLN A 432 1.23 -18.40 11.69
CA GLN A 432 1.20 -17.13 10.97
C GLN A 432 -0.10 -16.38 11.17
N ILE A 433 -0.09 -15.08 10.91
CA ILE A 433 -1.25 -14.20 11.08
C ILE A 433 -2.03 -14.03 9.81
N VAL A 434 -1.35 -13.93 8.66
CA VAL A 434 -2.01 -14.01 7.36
C VAL A 434 -1.16 -14.86 6.44
N GLY A 435 -1.71 -15.92 5.86
CA GLY A 435 -1.03 -16.72 4.83
C GLY A 435 -1.71 -16.54 3.49
N VAL A 436 -1.00 -16.10 2.47
CA VAL A 436 -1.53 -16.01 1.11
C VAL A 436 -0.88 -17.08 0.27
N ALA A 437 -1.68 -17.93 -0.38
CA ALA A 437 -1.24 -18.82 -1.43
C ALA A 437 -1.89 -18.40 -2.75
N LEU A 438 -1.06 -18.10 -3.73
CA LEU A 438 -1.46 -17.62 -5.05
C LEU A 438 -0.80 -18.47 -6.13
N ASP A 439 -1.59 -19.09 -6.99
CA ASP A 439 -1.13 -19.69 -8.23
C ASP A 439 -0.83 -18.56 -9.22
N LEU A 440 0.46 -18.32 -9.49
CA LEU A 440 0.90 -17.22 -10.36
C LEU A 440 0.44 -17.41 -11.81
N ALA A 441 0.29 -18.65 -12.29
CA ALA A 441 -0.20 -18.90 -13.65
C ALA A 441 -1.67 -18.50 -13.76
N ALA A 442 -2.46 -18.84 -12.75
CA ALA A 442 -3.86 -18.45 -12.67
C ALA A 442 -4.04 -16.94 -12.47
N ALA A 443 -3.17 -16.31 -11.66
CA ALA A 443 -3.16 -14.86 -11.44
C ALA A 443 -2.78 -14.09 -12.73
N ALA A 444 -1.80 -14.58 -13.49
CA ALA A 444 -1.39 -13.98 -14.76
C ALA A 444 -2.53 -14.01 -15.79
N ALA A 445 -3.32 -15.09 -15.81
CA ALA A 445 -4.50 -15.18 -16.67
C ALA A 445 -5.60 -14.15 -16.32
N LEU A 446 -5.63 -13.66 -15.07
CA LEU A 446 -6.56 -12.62 -14.61
C LEU A 446 -6.10 -11.19 -14.84
N ALA A 447 -4.80 -10.96 -15.05
CA ALA A 447 -4.23 -9.63 -15.18
C ALA A 447 -4.99 -8.70 -16.15
N PRO A 448 -5.54 -9.16 -17.30
CA PRO A 448 -6.30 -8.29 -18.19
C PRO A 448 -7.60 -7.74 -17.60
N ALA A 449 -8.22 -8.43 -16.64
CA ALA A 449 -9.57 -8.14 -16.17
C ALA A 449 -9.63 -7.30 -14.89
N VAL A 450 -8.59 -7.33 -14.05
CA VAL A 450 -8.65 -6.77 -12.68
C VAL A 450 -8.45 -5.25 -12.65
N ALA A 451 -7.70 -4.67 -13.60
CA ALA A 451 -7.54 -3.22 -13.70
C ALA A 451 -6.82 -2.83 -15.01
N PRO A 452 -7.53 -2.30 -16.02
CA PRO A 452 -6.94 -1.85 -17.28
C PRO A 452 -5.78 -0.86 -17.09
N ASP A 453 -5.93 0.09 -16.17
CA ASP A 453 -4.98 1.20 -16.00
C ASP A 453 -3.74 0.82 -15.17
N SER A 454 -3.80 -0.27 -14.40
CA SER A 454 -2.65 -0.79 -13.65
C SER A 454 -2.00 -2.02 -14.31
N GLN A 455 -2.39 -2.31 -15.57
CA GLN A 455 -1.84 -3.44 -16.31
C GLN A 455 -0.32 -3.37 -16.42
N SER A 456 0.26 -2.19 -16.67
CA SER A 456 1.71 -2.07 -16.89
C SER A 456 2.51 -2.47 -15.65
N THR A 457 2.13 -2.00 -14.46
CA THR A 457 2.86 -2.27 -13.21
C THR A 457 2.66 -3.71 -12.73
N PHE A 458 1.42 -4.23 -12.80
CA PHE A 458 1.14 -5.61 -12.39
C PHE A 458 1.77 -6.62 -13.37
N GLN A 459 1.70 -6.36 -14.68
CA GLN A 459 2.36 -7.18 -15.70
C GLN A 459 3.88 -7.07 -15.63
N ALA A 460 4.44 -5.89 -15.37
CA ALA A 460 5.88 -5.73 -15.16
C ALA A 460 6.35 -6.54 -13.96
N GLY A 461 5.59 -6.51 -12.85
CA GLY A 461 5.81 -7.39 -11.70
C GLY A 461 5.79 -8.85 -12.11
N LEU A 462 4.70 -9.34 -12.70
CA LEU A 462 4.59 -10.74 -13.13
C LEU A 462 5.68 -11.15 -14.14
N LYS A 463 6.11 -10.26 -15.04
CA LYS A 463 7.21 -10.50 -15.99
C LYS A 463 8.56 -10.61 -15.30
N ILE A 464 8.88 -9.73 -14.35
CA ILE A 464 10.09 -9.82 -13.54
C ILE A 464 10.13 -11.18 -12.83
N TRP A 465 9.00 -11.61 -12.25
CA TRP A 465 8.89 -12.91 -11.60
C TRP A 465 9.07 -14.11 -12.55
N ALA A 466 8.48 -14.05 -13.73
CA ALA A 466 8.65 -15.07 -14.77
C ALA A 466 10.11 -15.12 -15.26
N GLN A 467 10.78 -13.97 -15.42
CA GLN A 467 12.19 -13.88 -15.81
C GLN A 467 13.14 -14.41 -14.73
N LEU A 468 12.77 -14.27 -13.46
CA LEU A 468 13.50 -14.87 -12.32
C LEU A 468 13.27 -16.39 -12.20
N GLY A 469 12.54 -17.01 -13.14
CA GLY A 469 12.33 -18.46 -13.17
C GLY A 469 11.37 -18.97 -12.09
N VAL A 470 10.60 -18.08 -11.44
CA VAL A 470 9.71 -18.43 -10.35
C VAL A 470 8.35 -18.89 -10.92
N ALA A 471 8.32 -20.08 -11.51
CA ALA A 471 7.08 -20.73 -11.92
C ALA A 471 6.48 -21.49 -10.71
N GLY A 472 5.20 -21.23 -10.38
CA GLY A 472 4.45 -22.01 -9.39
C GLY A 472 3.65 -21.18 -8.39
N TRP A 473 3.45 -21.75 -7.21
CA TRP A 473 2.68 -21.14 -6.12
C TRP A 473 3.52 -20.12 -5.36
N LEU A 474 3.03 -18.90 -5.29
CA LEU A 474 3.49 -17.89 -4.37
C LEU A 474 2.84 -18.13 -3.01
N VAL A 475 3.65 -18.45 -2.00
CA VAL A 475 3.19 -18.51 -0.61
C VAL A 475 3.83 -17.39 0.17
N ALA A 476 3.02 -16.50 0.71
CA ALA A 476 3.47 -15.38 1.48
C ALA A 476 2.86 -15.44 2.88
N ASN A 477 3.73 -15.55 3.88
CA ASN A 477 3.34 -15.71 5.26
C ASN A 477 3.59 -14.42 6.02
N ILE A 478 2.56 -13.83 6.60
CA ILE A 478 2.65 -12.64 7.42
C ILE A 478 2.63 -13.09 8.88
N ARG A 479 3.66 -12.74 9.65
CA ARG A 479 3.79 -13.07 11.07
C ARG A 479 3.92 -11.79 11.89
N LEU A 480 3.42 -11.78 13.11
CA LEU A 480 3.82 -10.80 14.11
C LEU A 480 4.99 -11.38 14.88
N ASP A 481 6.05 -10.58 15.02
CA ASP A 481 7.17 -10.89 15.87
C ASP A 481 7.36 -9.79 16.92
N GLY A 482 8.44 -9.89 17.70
CA GLY A 482 8.76 -8.89 18.71
C GLY A 482 9.07 -7.49 18.14
N GLN A 483 9.15 -7.30 16.82
CA GLN A 483 9.53 -6.03 16.18
C GLN A 483 8.42 -5.46 15.29
N GLY A 484 7.47 -6.28 14.83
CA GLY A 484 6.33 -5.81 14.04
C GLY A 484 5.77 -6.91 13.14
N ILE A 485 5.46 -6.55 11.90
CA ILE A 485 4.85 -7.43 10.90
C ILE A 485 5.95 -7.95 9.96
N ARG A 486 6.26 -9.23 10.01
CA ARG A 486 7.20 -9.91 9.11
C ARG A 486 6.47 -10.55 7.93
N PHE A 487 7.03 -10.45 6.74
CA PHE A 487 6.54 -11.02 5.48
C PHE A 487 7.52 -12.07 4.95
N GLY A 488 7.04 -13.31 4.90
CA GLY A 488 7.60 -14.48 4.23
C GLY A 488 8.90 -15.04 4.80
N GLU A 489 9.17 -16.27 4.36
CA GLU A 489 10.48 -16.91 4.30
C GLU A 489 10.67 -17.33 2.83
N GLY A 490 11.77 -16.92 2.20
CA GLY A 490 12.02 -17.13 0.76
C GLY A 490 12.16 -15.82 -0.02
N PRO A 491 12.72 -15.84 -1.25
CA PRO A 491 12.90 -14.66 -2.09
C PRO A 491 11.58 -13.94 -2.39
N ALA A 492 10.48 -14.70 -2.37
CA ALA A 492 9.12 -14.20 -2.49
C ALA A 492 8.67 -13.26 -1.36
N GLY A 493 9.14 -13.51 -0.13
CA GLY A 493 8.77 -12.72 1.05
C GLY A 493 9.27 -11.28 0.97
N ALA A 494 10.48 -11.07 0.46
CA ALA A 494 11.08 -9.74 0.34
C ALA A 494 10.49 -8.89 -0.80
N LEU A 495 9.92 -9.52 -1.83
CA LEU A 495 9.29 -8.83 -2.96
C LEU A 495 7.81 -8.45 -2.69
N MET A 496 7.17 -9.09 -1.72
CA MET A 496 5.77 -8.87 -1.37
C MET A 496 5.44 -7.42 -1.01
N PRO A 497 6.18 -6.70 -0.15
CA PRO A 497 5.85 -5.31 0.16
C PRO A 497 5.93 -4.40 -1.06
N GLY A 498 6.85 -4.67 -2.00
CA GLY A 498 6.95 -3.91 -3.24
C GLY A 498 5.71 -4.08 -4.12
N VAL A 499 5.22 -5.32 -4.26
CA VAL A 499 3.97 -5.61 -5.00
C VAL A 499 2.75 -5.07 -4.26
N LEU A 500 2.66 -5.27 -2.95
CA LEU A 500 1.58 -4.74 -2.13
C LEU A 500 1.55 -3.22 -2.19
N ALA A 501 2.70 -2.54 -2.14
CA ALA A 501 2.79 -1.10 -2.31
C ALA A 501 2.38 -0.68 -3.74
N ALA A 502 2.86 -1.37 -4.77
CA ALA A 502 2.53 -1.07 -6.16
C ALA A 502 1.03 -1.23 -6.47
N VAL A 503 0.32 -2.13 -5.78
CA VAL A 503 -1.13 -2.31 -5.92
C VAL A 503 -1.91 -1.40 -4.96
N ALA A 504 -1.45 -1.26 -3.71
CA ALA A 504 -2.15 -0.50 -2.67
C ALA A 504 -2.04 1.00 -2.88
N ILE A 505 -0.93 1.54 -3.39
CA ILE A 505 -0.76 2.98 -3.60
C ILE A 505 -1.79 3.49 -4.63
N PRO A 506 -1.94 2.93 -5.85
CA PRO A 506 -2.97 3.38 -6.78
C PRO A 506 -4.39 3.21 -6.23
N ALA A 507 -4.67 2.10 -5.52
CA ALA A 507 -5.97 1.86 -4.91
C ALA A 507 -6.29 2.86 -3.79
N PHE A 508 -5.29 3.20 -2.97
CA PHE A 508 -5.37 4.23 -1.95
C PHE A 508 -5.60 5.61 -2.56
N LEU A 509 -4.85 5.98 -3.61
CA LEU A 509 -5.05 7.22 -4.35
C LEU A 509 -6.46 7.31 -4.94
N LYS A 510 -6.97 6.21 -5.53
CA LYS A 510 -8.35 6.11 -6.02
C LYS A 510 -9.38 6.26 -4.90
N TYR A 511 -9.14 5.67 -3.73
CA TYR A 511 -9.98 5.84 -2.55
C TYR A 511 -9.98 7.29 -2.06
N ILE A 512 -8.82 7.95 -2.01
CA ILE A 512 -8.71 9.37 -1.66
C ILE A 512 -9.48 10.23 -2.67
N ARG A 513 -9.40 9.94 -3.97
CA ARG A 513 -10.20 10.63 -5.01
C ARG A 513 -11.71 10.42 -4.81
N ARG A 514 -12.17 9.20 -4.54
CA ARG A 514 -13.59 8.92 -4.19
C ARG A 514 -14.04 9.65 -2.92
N ALA A 515 -13.18 9.73 -1.91
CA ALA A 515 -13.50 10.49 -0.72
C ALA A 515 -13.68 11.98 -1.04
N LYS A 516 -12.84 12.54 -1.92
CA LYS A 516 -12.98 13.92 -2.41
C LYS A 516 -14.23 14.12 -3.29
N SER A 517 -14.66 13.13 -4.08
CA SER A 517 -15.88 13.21 -4.90
C SER A 517 -17.18 13.25 -4.09
N SER A 518 -17.16 12.81 -2.83
CA SER A 518 -18.33 12.92 -1.95
C SER A 518 -18.73 14.37 -1.65
N GLU A 519 -17.78 15.32 -1.67
CA GLU A 519 -18.06 16.75 -1.51
C GLU A 519 -18.99 17.23 -2.62
N ALA A 520 -18.60 17.06 -3.88
CA ALA A 520 -19.39 17.48 -5.03
C ALA A 520 -20.81 16.90 -5.01
N ARG A 521 -20.94 15.60 -4.70
CA ARG A 521 -22.26 14.94 -4.61
C ARG A 521 -23.14 15.56 -3.52
N MET A 522 -22.58 15.78 -2.34
CA MET A 522 -23.32 16.37 -1.22
C MET A 522 -23.73 17.81 -1.54
N GLU A 523 -22.81 18.60 -2.09
CA GLU A 523 -23.03 20.02 -2.35
C GLU A 523 -24.00 20.26 -3.51
N VAL A 524 -23.89 19.51 -4.61
CA VAL A 524 -24.83 19.59 -5.74
C VAL A 524 -26.23 19.13 -5.30
N ARG A 525 -26.34 18.09 -4.46
CA ARG A 525 -27.62 17.69 -3.87
C ARG A 525 -28.20 18.76 -2.95
N ARG A 526 -27.36 19.41 -2.13
CA ARG A 526 -27.75 20.53 -1.27
C ARG A 526 -28.30 21.70 -2.10
N LEU A 527 -27.65 22.04 -3.21
CA LEU A 527 -28.15 23.03 -4.17
C LEU A 527 -29.51 22.66 -4.74
N GLY A 528 -29.70 21.40 -5.13
CA GLY A 528 -31.00 20.93 -5.63
C GLY A 528 -32.12 21.05 -4.60
N MET A 529 -31.87 20.66 -3.36
CA MET A 529 -32.84 20.81 -2.27
C MET A 529 -33.12 22.28 -1.92
N ALA A 530 -32.09 23.13 -1.93
CA ALA A 530 -32.23 24.57 -1.72
C ALA A 530 -33.09 25.22 -2.82
N ALA A 531 -32.92 24.80 -4.07
CA ALA A 531 -33.73 25.29 -5.19
C ALA A 531 -35.20 24.91 -5.06
N MET A 532 -35.51 23.68 -4.60
CA MET A 532 -36.88 23.27 -4.29
C MET A 532 -37.49 24.11 -3.18
N ALA A 533 -36.76 24.33 -2.08
CA ALA A 533 -37.22 25.14 -0.97
C ALA A 533 -37.52 26.58 -1.42
N TYR A 534 -36.59 27.18 -2.18
CA TYR A 534 -36.75 28.52 -2.73
C TYR A 534 -37.97 28.61 -3.67
N TYR A 535 -38.15 27.64 -4.57
CA TYR A 535 -39.29 27.63 -5.49
C TYR A 535 -40.63 27.48 -4.75
N ALA A 536 -40.69 26.63 -3.72
CA ALA A 536 -41.89 26.45 -2.91
C ALA A 536 -42.28 27.73 -2.15
N GLU A 537 -41.30 28.53 -1.71
CA GLU A 537 -41.55 29.79 -1.00
C GLU A 537 -41.93 30.95 -1.93
N PHE A 538 -41.24 31.10 -3.07
CA PHE A 538 -41.36 32.28 -3.93
C PHE A 538 -42.10 32.05 -5.25
N GLY A 539 -42.45 30.80 -5.59
CA GLY A 539 -43.10 30.44 -6.86
C GLY A 539 -42.23 30.66 -8.10
N LYS A 540 -40.93 30.90 -7.93
CA LYS A 540 -39.95 31.14 -9.01
C LYS A 540 -38.57 30.62 -8.60
N LEU A 541 -37.74 30.30 -9.59
CA LEU A 541 -36.34 29.95 -9.37
C LEU A 541 -35.50 31.22 -9.13
N PRO A 542 -34.36 31.14 -8.40
CA PRO A 542 -33.46 32.28 -8.25
C PRO A 542 -32.78 32.62 -9.58
N GLU A 543 -32.10 33.76 -9.63
CA GLU A 543 -31.25 34.09 -10.77
C GLU A 543 -30.10 33.07 -10.91
N PRO A 544 -29.55 32.85 -12.12
CA PRO A 544 -28.39 31.99 -12.29
C PRO A 544 -27.21 32.45 -11.43
N ALA A 545 -26.47 31.50 -10.87
CA ALA A 545 -25.23 31.76 -10.16
C ALA A 545 -24.02 31.42 -11.06
N PRO A 546 -23.06 32.34 -11.21
CA PRO A 546 -21.88 32.11 -12.05
C PRO A 546 -21.00 31.00 -11.46
N PRO A 547 -20.14 30.36 -12.27
CA PRO A 547 -19.15 29.41 -11.78
C PRO A 547 -18.31 30.03 -10.66
N THR A 548 -18.34 29.40 -9.48
CA THR A 548 -17.75 29.91 -8.24
C THR A 548 -17.02 28.79 -7.51
N PRO A 549 -15.71 28.92 -7.23
CA PRO A 549 -14.81 29.99 -7.70
C PRO A 549 -14.73 30.10 -9.23
N ALA A 550 -14.27 31.24 -9.74
CA ALA A 550 -14.21 31.52 -11.18
C ALA A 550 -13.25 30.57 -11.95
N GLU A 551 -12.22 30.08 -11.27
CA GLU A 551 -11.30 29.06 -11.78
C GLU A 551 -11.61 27.71 -11.13
N ILE A 552 -11.38 26.63 -11.88
CA ILE A 552 -11.55 25.26 -11.37
C ILE A 552 -10.42 24.99 -10.37
N PRO A 553 -10.73 24.71 -9.09
CA PRO A 553 -9.70 24.41 -8.11
C PRO A 553 -8.99 23.11 -8.49
N CYS A 554 -7.68 23.18 -8.73
CA CYS A 554 -6.86 22.01 -9.05
C CYS A 554 -5.87 21.65 -7.92
N GLY A 555 -5.58 20.36 -7.75
CA GLY A 555 -4.49 19.86 -6.90
C GLY A 555 -4.70 19.93 -5.38
N SER A 556 -3.73 19.40 -4.61
CA SER A 556 -3.77 19.34 -3.14
C SER A 556 -3.00 20.45 -2.41
N GLY A 557 -2.32 21.34 -3.13
CA GLY A 557 -1.47 22.38 -2.54
C GLY A 557 -2.25 23.40 -1.70
N ASP A 558 -1.57 24.01 -0.72
CA ASP A 558 -2.06 24.97 0.28
C ASP A 558 -3.20 25.87 -0.21
N ARG A 559 -4.42 25.36 -0.09
CA ARG A 559 -5.60 26.09 -0.52
C ARG A 559 -5.80 27.22 0.48
N LYS A 560 -6.01 28.45 0.00
CA LYS A 560 -6.38 29.57 0.87
C LYS A 560 -7.85 29.42 1.25
N PRO A 561 -8.26 29.73 2.50
CA PRO A 561 -9.67 29.64 2.89
C PRO A 561 -10.52 30.39 1.87
N ALA A 562 -11.70 29.86 1.56
CA ALA A 562 -12.64 30.58 0.71
C ALA A 562 -12.77 32.00 1.27
N ALA A 563 -12.48 33.01 0.45
CA ALA A 563 -12.65 34.39 0.88
C ALA A 563 -14.12 34.56 1.32
N PRO A 564 -14.42 35.29 2.42
CA PRO A 564 -15.78 35.39 2.94
C PRO A 564 -16.82 35.87 1.91
N ASP A 565 -16.36 36.58 0.89
CA ASP A 565 -17.13 37.12 -0.23
C ASP A 565 -17.26 36.17 -1.43
N LEU A 566 -16.61 35.00 -1.42
CA LEU A 566 -16.66 34.04 -2.52
C LEU A 566 -18.09 33.65 -2.90
N TRP A 567 -18.98 33.55 -1.90
CA TRP A 567 -20.39 33.18 -2.05
C TRP A 567 -21.34 34.40 -1.96
N ALA A 568 -20.84 35.62 -2.14
CA ALA A 568 -21.64 36.84 -1.99
C ALA A 568 -22.63 37.11 -3.13
N HIS A 569 -22.57 36.36 -4.23
CA HIS A 569 -23.51 36.52 -5.34
C HIS A 569 -24.97 36.32 -4.85
N PRO A 570 -25.94 37.17 -5.22
CA PRO A 570 -27.31 37.09 -4.72
C PRO A 570 -27.96 35.72 -4.91
N ALA A 571 -27.65 35.02 -6.00
CA ALA A 571 -28.14 33.66 -6.24
C ALA A 571 -27.64 32.64 -5.20
N TRP A 572 -26.38 32.73 -4.76
CA TRP A 572 -25.85 31.84 -3.72
C TRP A 572 -26.50 32.14 -2.36
N GLN A 573 -26.72 33.42 -2.06
CA GLN A 573 -27.45 33.84 -0.86
C GLN A 573 -28.90 33.37 -0.87
N ALA A 574 -29.60 33.49 -2.01
CA ALA A 574 -30.95 33.01 -2.20
C ALA A 574 -31.07 31.49 -1.96
N LEU A 575 -30.05 30.72 -2.35
CA LEU A 575 -29.96 29.28 -2.12
C LEU A 575 -29.38 28.92 -0.74
N SER A 576 -29.03 29.91 0.09
CA SER A 576 -28.29 29.69 1.35
C SER A 576 -27.07 28.78 1.17
N PHE A 577 -26.37 28.93 0.05
CA PHE A 577 -25.26 28.09 -0.34
C PHE A 577 -23.92 28.78 -0.07
N ALA A 578 -23.10 28.11 0.73
CA ALA A 578 -21.70 28.42 0.92
C ALA A 578 -20.97 27.14 1.35
N THR A 579 -19.79 26.87 0.81
CA THR A 579 -18.95 25.77 1.29
C THR A 579 -18.14 26.23 2.49
N PRO A 580 -18.13 25.49 3.61
CA PRO A 580 -17.46 25.93 4.84
C PRO A 580 -15.93 25.97 4.72
N ASP A 581 -15.35 25.17 3.81
CA ASP A 581 -13.91 25.06 3.58
C ASP A 581 -13.55 25.20 2.08
N HIS A 582 -12.25 25.22 1.78
CA HIS A 582 -11.64 25.30 0.45
C HIS A 582 -12.38 24.47 -0.61
N PRO A 583 -13.13 25.07 -1.53
CA PRO A 583 -13.93 24.30 -2.48
C PRO A 583 -13.01 23.42 -3.35
N ARG A 584 -13.34 22.12 -3.46
CA ARG A 584 -12.69 21.19 -4.40
C ARG A 584 -13.21 21.28 -5.80
N TYR A 585 -14.37 21.90 -5.94
CA TYR A 585 -15.07 22.03 -7.19
C TYR A 585 -15.47 23.49 -7.40
N GLN A 586 -15.53 23.88 -8.66
CA GLN A 586 -16.26 25.04 -9.11
C GLN A 586 -17.74 24.69 -9.18
N TYR A 587 -18.57 25.46 -8.50
CA TYR A 587 -20.02 25.27 -8.44
C TYR A 587 -20.71 26.29 -9.34
N SER A 588 -21.75 25.88 -10.07
CA SER A 588 -22.59 26.78 -10.87
C SER A 588 -24.05 26.38 -10.77
N PHE A 589 -24.93 27.37 -10.94
CA PHE A 589 -26.38 27.17 -10.88
C PHE A 589 -27.04 27.87 -12.06
N VAL A 590 -27.53 27.11 -13.03
CA VAL A 590 -28.15 27.64 -14.24
C VAL A 590 -29.66 27.42 -14.17
N THR A 591 -30.45 28.47 -14.40
CA THR A 591 -31.91 28.38 -14.43
C THR A 591 -32.45 28.57 -15.84
N SER A 592 -33.62 28.01 -16.07
CA SER A 592 -34.44 28.13 -17.28
C SER A 592 -35.89 28.41 -16.87
N PRO A 593 -36.79 28.80 -17.78
CA PRO A 593 -38.18 29.07 -17.43
C PRO A 593 -38.91 27.90 -16.77
N THR A 594 -38.47 26.66 -17.02
CA THR A 594 -39.14 25.44 -16.55
C THR A 594 -38.26 24.56 -15.67
N GLY A 595 -37.10 25.03 -15.20
CA GLY A 595 -36.20 24.16 -14.43
C GLY A 595 -34.82 24.76 -14.17
N PHE A 596 -33.94 23.96 -13.57
CA PHE A 596 -32.57 24.38 -13.26
C PHE A 596 -31.57 23.22 -13.43
N THR A 597 -30.28 23.55 -13.45
CA THR A 597 -29.14 22.63 -13.36
C THR A 597 -28.11 23.19 -12.39
N ALA A 598 -27.82 22.45 -11.33
CA ALA A 598 -26.70 22.73 -10.44
C ALA A 598 -25.54 21.79 -10.80
N ARG A 599 -24.34 22.35 -10.96
CA ARG A 599 -23.15 21.63 -11.45
C ARG A 599 -21.95 21.88 -10.56
N ALA A 600 -21.16 20.83 -10.31
CA ALA A 600 -19.83 20.90 -9.75
C ALA A 600 -18.80 20.38 -10.76
N LEU A 601 -17.74 21.16 -11.01
CA LEU A 601 -16.61 20.83 -11.89
C LEU A 601 -15.31 20.80 -11.09
N GLY A 602 -14.50 19.76 -11.22
CA GLY A 602 -13.24 19.64 -10.49
C GLY A 602 -12.16 18.96 -11.32
N ASP A 603 -10.91 19.32 -11.06
CA ASP A 603 -9.72 18.70 -11.63
C ASP A 603 -8.85 18.25 -10.44
N LEU A 604 -9.02 17.01 -10.00
CA LEU A 604 -8.48 16.58 -8.71
C LEU A 604 -6.97 16.30 -8.76
N ASP A 605 -6.41 16.04 -9.93
CA ASP A 605 -5.00 15.69 -10.15
C ASP A 605 -4.24 16.61 -11.12
N CYS A 606 -4.88 17.69 -11.58
CA CYS A 606 -4.31 18.76 -12.42
C CYS A 606 -3.95 18.31 -13.84
N ASP A 607 -4.63 17.32 -14.39
CA ASP A 607 -4.35 16.82 -15.74
C ASP A 607 -5.18 17.51 -16.85
N GLY A 608 -6.12 18.39 -16.46
CA GLY A 608 -7.00 19.12 -17.35
C GLY A 608 -8.29 18.38 -17.73
N VAL A 609 -8.50 17.16 -17.23
CA VAL A 609 -9.73 16.40 -17.36
C VAL A 609 -10.65 16.71 -16.18
N LEU A 610 -11.94 16.94 -16.45
CA LEU A 610 -12.87 17.47 -15.45
C LEU A 610 -13.85 16.41 -14.94
N SER A 611 -13.75 16.12 -13.65
CA SER A 611 -14.82 15.49 -12.88
C SER A 611 -16.07 16.38 -12.89
N THR A 612 -17.21 15.86 -13.38
CA THR A 612 -18.47 16.61 -13.49
C THR A 612 -19.60 15.94 -12.71
N PHE A 613 -20.27 16.71 -11.85
CA PHE A 613 -21.46 16.28 -11.10
C PHE A 613 -22.62 17.24 -11.34
N GLU A 614 -23.77 16.71 -11.72
CA GLU A 614 -24.95 17.52 -12.06
C GLU A 614 -26.21 16.98 -11.40
N VAL A 615 -27.02 17.88 -10.86
CA VAL A 615 -28.44 17.62 -10.55
C VAL A 615 -29.28 18.65 -11.27
N SER A 616 -30.41 18.19 -11.81
CA SER A 616 -31.38 19.06 -12.47
C SER A 616 -32.74 18.93 -11.80
N GLY A 617 -33.57 19.95 -11.95
CA GLY A 617 -34.96 19.92 -11.57
C GLY A 617 -35.84 20.58 -12.62
N GLU A 618 -37.08 20.13 -12.71
CA GLU A 618 -38.07 20.57 -13.69
C GLU A 618 -39.38 20.91 -12.98
N VAL A 619 -39.98 22.03 -13.38
CA VAL A 619 -41.30 22.46 -12.92
C VAL A 619 -42.35 21.73 -13.74
N ARG A 620 -43.16 20.90 -13.07
CA ARG A 620 -44.31 20.22 -13.68
C ARG A 620 -45.54 20.50 -12.83
N ASP A 621 -46.61 20.93 -13.47
CA ASP A 621 -47.89 21.26 -12.81
C ASP A 621 -47.75 22.27 -11.65
N GLY A 622 -46.79 23.19 -11.76
CA GLY A 622 -46.51 24.20 -10.73
C GLY A 622 -45.69 23.70 -9.55
N GLU A 623 -45.16 22.46 -9.60
CA GLU A 623 -44.28 21.89 -8.58
C GLU A 623 -42.88 21.63 -9.17
N LEU A 624 -41.83 22.03 -8.45
CA LEU A 624 -40.45 21.73 -8.84
C LEU A 624 -40.05 20.34 -8.36
N SER A 625 -39.77 19.44 -9.31
CA SER A 625 -39.31 18.08 -9.04
C SER A 625 -37.84 17.90 -9.43
N LEU A 626 -37.05 17.19 -8.62
CA LEU A 626 -35.67 16.85 -8.97
C LEU A 626 -35.62 15.62 -9.88
N THR A 627 -34.73 15.65 -10.86
CA THR A 627 -34.35 14.45 -11.59
C THR A 627 -33.77 13.43 -10.61
N PRO A 628 -34.21 12.16 -10.64
CA PRO A 628 -33.67 11.14 -9.76
C PRO A 628 -32.16 10.92 -9.99
N GLY A 629 -31.36 11.08 -8.93
CA GLY A 629 -29.92 10.81 -8.95
C GLY A 629 -29.05 12.03 -9.31
N ILE A 630 -27.73 11.83 -9.26
CA ILE A 630 -26.74 12.83 -9.67
C ILE A 630 -26.07 12.28 -10.93
N GLN A 631 -26.15 13.03 -12.03
CA GLN A 631 -25.42 12.69 -13.24
C GLN A 631 -23.94 12.92 -12.98
N THR A 632 -23.13 11.88 -13.15
CA THR A 632 -21.69 11.92 -12.89
C THR A 632 -20.97 11.57 -14.18
N ARG A 633 -20.00 12.39 -14.58
CA ARG A 633 -19.04 12.09 -15.65
C ARG A 633 -17.65 12.19 -15.06
N ASP A 634 -16.80 11.22 -15.42
CA ASP A 634 -15.37 11.29 -15.12
C ASP A 634 -15.08 11.46 -13.62
N GLU A 635 -15.83 10.75 -12.76
CA GLU A 635 -15.83 10.92 -11.29
C GLU A 635 -14.44 10.86 -10.63
N LEU A 636 -13.53 10.13 -11.27
CA LEU A 636 -12.23 9.78 -10.74
C LEU A 636 -11.09 10.19 -11.66
N GLU A 637 -11.35 11.07 -12.62
CA GLU A 637 -10.27 11.85 -13.22
C GLU A 637 -9.71 12.76 -12.10
#